data_AF-A0A8C1ATG9-F1
#
_entry.id   AF-A0A8C1ATG9-F1
#
_cell.length_a   1.000
_cell.length_b   1.000
_cell.length_c   1.000
_cell.angle_alpha   90.00
_cell.angle_beta   90.00
_cell.angle_gamma   90.00
#
_symmetry.space_group_name_H-M   'P 1'
#
loop_
_entity.id
_entity.type
_entity.pdbx_description
1 polymer ?
#
loop_
_entity_poly.entity_id
_entity_poly.type
_entity_poly.pdbx_seq_one_letter_code
_entity_poly.pdbx_strand_id
1 'polypeptide(L)'
;MTDSKYFTTTKKGEIFELKAELNSDKKEKKKEAVKKVIASMTVGKDVSALFPDVVNCMQTDNLELKKLVYLYLMNYAKSQPDMAIMAVNTFVKDCEDLNPLIRALAVRTMGCIRVDKITEYLCEPLRKCLKDEDPYVRKTAAVCVAKLHDINAQLVEDQGFLDTLKDLISDSNPMVVANAVAALSEIAESHPNSNLLDLNPQTINKLLTALNECTEWGQIFILDCLASYLPRDDRESQSICERVTPRLSHANSAVVLSAVKVLMKFMEMLPKDLDYYGTLLKKLAPPLVTLLSAEPELQYVALRNINLIVQKRPEILKHEMKVFFVKYNDPIYVKLEKLDIMIRLASQANIAQVLAELKEYATEVDVDFVRKAVRAIGRCAIKVEQSAERCVSTLLDLIQTKVNYVVQEAIVVIKDIFRKYPNKYESVIATLCENLDSLDEPEARAAMIWIVGEYAERIDNADELLESFLEGFHDESTQVQLQLLTAIVKLFLKKPTETQELVQQVLSLATQDSDNPDLRDRGYIYWRLLSTDPVAAKEVVLAEKPLISEETDLIEPTLLEELICHIGTLASVYHKPPSAFVEGSRGVQHKRLPPRAGSGESTESPDVGQSGPSEAPPAVIPSQGDLLGDLLNLDLAPPTATVPSVQPSMQMGAMDLLGGGLDSLVCSSPMGAGLGAAPAAMPASLGGAPAVGGGLGDLFDLGGGVGMPTGSYVAPKTVWLLAMKAKGLEISGTFARRGGIIQMDLSLTNKAMSVMTDFAIQFNRNSFGLAPAGPLQVLTPLSPNQTIDVSLPLSTSGPVMKMEPLNNLQVAVKNNIDVFYFSCQYPLSLLFVEDGKMDRQVFLATWKDIPNDNEAQFQIKDIHLNSDVASNKLQGSNIFTIAKRTVEGQDMLYQSVKLTNGIWVLAEMRIQTGNPNYTCTEPRIVYANLLHSQ
;
A
#
# COMPACT_ATOMS: atom_id res chain seq x y z
N MET A 1 -34.46 -6.25 36.34
CA MET A 1 -34.80 -7.54 35.70
C MET A 1 -35.83 -7.28 34.59
N THR A 2 -35.67 -7.94 33.44
CA THR A 2 -36.54 -7.98 32.23
C THR A 2 -36.27 -7.07 31.01
N ASP A 3 -35.01 -6.74 30.69
CA ASP A 3 -34.66 -6.24 29.33
C ASP A 3 -34.65 -7.37 28.28
N SER A 4 -34.55 -8.63 28.69
CA SER A 4 -34.64 -9.81 27.81
C SER A 4 -36.03 -10.03 27.19
N LYS A 5 -37.06 -9.28 27.61
CA LYS A 5 -38.41 -9.38 27.02
C LYS A 5 -38.54 -8.70 25.66
N TYR A 6 -37.68 -7.74 25.33
CA TYR A 6 -37.79 -6.99 24.07
C TYR A 6 -37.13 -7.70 22.88
N PHE A 7 -36.28 -8.70 23.13
CA PHE A 7 -35.51 -9.41 22.09
C PHE A 7 -36.11 -10.75 21.66
N THR A 8 -37.23 -11.19 22.26
CA THR A 8 -37.78 -12.55 22.08
C THR A 8 -38.98 -12.64 21.13
N THR A 9 -39.43 -11.54 20.54
CA THR A 9 -40.67 -11.52 19.77
C THR A 9 -40.38 -11.54 18.25
N THR A 10 -40.69 -12.67 17.62
CA THR A 10 -40.71 -12.92 16.16
C THR A 10 -42.08 -13.46 15.74
N LYS A 11 -43.14 -12.73 16.04
CA LYS A 11 -44.51 -13.01 15.59
C LYS A 11 -44.88 -12.16 14.37
N LYS A 12 -45.50 -12.79 13.37
CA LYS A 12 -46.14 -12.10 12.23
C LYS A 12 -47.30 -11.25 12.78
N GLY A 13 -47.25 -9.92 12.59
CA GLY A 13 -48.25 -8.96 13.09
C GLY A 13 -47.71 -7.87 14.04
N GLU A 14 -46.46 -7.98 14.49
CA GLU A 14 -45.83 -7.06 15.45
C GLU A 14 -45.79 -5.60 14.96
N ILE A 15 -45.53 -5.35 13.67
CA ILE A 15 -45.45 -3.99 13.11
C ILE A 15 -46.80 -3.27 13.27
N PHE A 16 -47.92 -3.99 13.13
CA PHE A 16 -49.25 -3.40 13.30
C PHE A 16 -49.56 -3.11 14.76
N GLU A 17 -49.18 -4.00 15.68
CA GLU A 17 -49.29 -3.79 17.12
C GLU A 17 -48.44 -2.60 17.57
N LEU A 18 -47.19 -2.50 17.10
CA LEU A 18 -46.31 -1.36 17.37
C LEU A 18 -46.88 -0.06 16.82
N LYS A 19 -47.46 -0.07 15.62
CA LYS A 19 -48.14 1.11 15.07
C LYS A 19 -49.32 1.56 15.93
N ALA A 20 -50.10 0.62 16.47
CA ALA A 20 -51.19 0.94 17.39
C ALA A 20 -50.67 1.46 18.75
N GLU A 21 -49.58 0.89 19.27
CA GLU A 21 -48.97 1.33 20.53
C GLU A 21 -48.28 2.71 20.41
N LEU A 22 -47.68 3.04 19.26
CA LEU A 22 -47.08 4.36 18.98
C LEU A 22 -48.15 5.46 18.89
N ASN A 23 -49.32 5.14 18.35
CA ASN A 23 -50.45 6.07 18.23
C ASN A 23 -51.33 6.16 19.49
N SER A 24 -50.99 5.46 20.59
CA SER A 24 -51.73 5.53 21.85
C SER A 24 -51.43 6.84 22.61
N ASP A 25 -52.45 7.47 23.20
CA ASP A 25 -52.30 8.71 24.00
C ASP A 25 -51.44 8.55 25.27
N LYS A 26 -51.26 7.32 25.74
CA LYS A 26 -50.45 7.03 26.95
C LYS A 26 -48.95 7.11 26.65
N LYS A 27 -48.26 8.07 27.27
CA LYS A 27 -46.79 8.29 27.16
C LYS A 27 -45.96 7.03 27.46
N GLU A 28 -46.34 6.25 28.48
CA GLU A 28 -45.65 4.99 28.82
C GLU A 28 -45.76 3.93 27.71
N LYS A 29 -46.92 3.82 27.05
CA LYS A 29 -47.09 2.89 25.94
C LYS A 29 -46.25 3.28 24.73
N LYS A 30 -46.16 4.58 24.42
CA LYS A 30 -45.28 5.10 23.36
C LYS A 30 -43.82 4.77 23.64
N LYS A 31 -43.37 4.96 24.88
CA LYS A 31 -42.01 4.66 25.32
C LYS A 31 -41.67 3.18 25.13
N GLU A 32 -42.54 2.29 25.59
CA GLU A 32 -42.39 0.85 25.44
C GLU A 32 -42.42 0.41 23.98
N ALA A 33 -43.30 1.00 23.17
CA ALA A 33 -43.35 0.76 21.73
C ALA A 33 -42.04 1.17 21.03
N VAL A 34 -41.53 2.37 21.30
CA VAL A 34 -40.26 2.83 20.71
C VAL A 34 -39.09 1.93 21.14
N LYS A 35 -39.04 1.45 22.39
CA LYS A 35 -38.02 0.47 22.82
C LYS A 35 -38.09 -0.83 22.01
N LYS A 36 -39.30 -1.37 21.77
CA LYS A 36 -39.49 -2.55 20.91
C LYS A 36 -39.09 -2.28 19.46
N VAL A 37 -39.33 -1.07 18.95
CA VAL A 37 -38.88 -0.64 17.61
C VAL A 37 -37.36 -0.61 17.53
N ILE A 38 -36.67 -0.03 18.53
CA ILE A 38 -35.21 -0.01 18.61
C ILE A 38 -34.65 -1.43 18.75
N ALA A 39 -35.28 -2.30 19.55
CA ALA A 39 -34.89 -3.71 19.66
C ALA A 39 -35.05 -4.46 18.32
N SER A 40 -36.11 -4.17 17.55
CA SER A 40 -36.28 -4.72 16.21
C SER A 40 -35.22 -4.20 15.23
N MET A 41 -34.84 -2.93 15.37
CA MET A 41 -33.76 -2.31 14.59
C MET A 41 -32.39 -2.94 14.91
N THR A 42 -32.07 -3.24 16.18
CA THR A 42 -30.79 -3.89 16.54
C THR A 42 -30.71 -5.36 16.09
N VAL A 43 -31.86 -6.03 15.94
CA VAL A 43 -31.95 -7.37 15.34
C VAL A 43 -31.87 -7.32 13.80
N GLY A 44 -31.89 -6.13 13.19
CA GLY A 44 -31.80 -5.95 11.74
C GLY A 44 -33.13 -6.14 10.99
N LYS A 45 -34.28 -6.10 11.69
CA LYS A 45 -35.59 -6.10 11.04
C LYS A 45 -35.89 -4.70 10.49
N ASP A 46 -36.48 -4.64 9.30
CA ASP A 46 -36.92 -3.36 8.74
C ASP A 46 -38.18 -2.83 9.47
N VAL A 47 -38.01 -1.69 10.15
CA VAL A 47 -39.08 -0.95 10.84
C VAL A 47 -39.33 0.42 10.20
N SER A 48 -38.88 0.63 8.95
CA SER A 48 -39.09 1.86 8.17
C SER A 48 -40.57 2.23 8.01
N ALA A 49 -41.47 1.25 7.98
CA ALA A 49 -42.92 1.47 7.87
C ALA A 49 -43.52 2.27 9.05
N LEU A 50 -42.81 2.33 10.19
CA LEU A 50 -43.21 3.06 11.39
C LEU A 50 -42.68 4.50 11.42
N PHE A 51 -41.94 4.94 10.40
CA PHE A 51 -41.28 6.24 10.38
C PHE A 51 -42.23 7.42 10.64
N PRO A 52 -43.43 7.52 10.01
CA PRO A 52 -44.36 8.60 10.31
C PRO A 52 -44.86 8.58 11.76
N ASP A 53 -45.13 7.38 12.29
CA ASP A 53 -45.64 7.18 13.64
C ASP A 53 -44.57 7.54 14.70
N VAL A 54 -43.29 7.24 14.41
CA VAL A 54 -42.15 7.56 15.28
C VAL A 54 -41.82 9.06 15.24
N VAL A 55 -41.88 9.71 14.08
CA VAL A 55 -41.67 11.17 13.96
C VAL A 55 -42.76 11.95 14.70
N ASN A 56 -44.01 11.48 14.66
CA ASN A 56 -45.10 12.06 15.47
C ASN A 56 -44.85 11.95 16.98
N CYS A 57 -44.08 10.96 17.42
CA CYS A 57 -43.69 10.82 18.83
C CYS A 57 -42.52 11.73 19.24
N MET A 58 -41.94 12.49 18.31
CA MET A 58 -40.79 13.36 18.56
C MET A 58 -41.14 14.62 19.36
N GLN A 59 -42.36 15.13 19.22
CA GLN A 59 -42.87 16.28 19.97
C GLN A 59 -43.24 15.87 21.39
N THR A 60 -42.23 15.73 22.25
CA THR A 60 -42.36 15.32 23.64
C THR A 60 -41.26 15.96 24.50
N ASP A 61 -41.60 16.31 25.74
CA ASP A 61 -40.63 16.86 26.71
C ASP A 61 -39.82 15.76 27.41
N ASN A 62 -40.17 14.49 27.20
CA ASN A 62 -39.45 13.37 27.81
C ASN A 62 -38.13 13.11 27.06
N LEU A 63 -37.02 13.43 27.72
CA LEU A 63 -35.66 13.26 27.20
C LEU A 63 -35.35 11.81 26.75
N GLU A 64 -35.83 10.81 27.49
CA GLU A 64 -35.58 9.41 27.16
C GLU A 64 -36.27 9.01 25.85
N LEU A 65 -37.54 9.39 25.70
CA LEU A 65 -38.30 9.14 24.48
C LEU A 65 -37.68 9.90 23.29
N LYS A 66 -37.32 11.17 23.48
CA LYS A 66 -36.65 12.00 22.47
C LYS A 66 -35.33 11.37 22.02
N LYS A 67 -34.51 10.87 22.95
CA LYS A 67 -33.25 10.16 22.64
C LYS A 67 -33.46 8.90 21.80
N LEU A 68 -34.48 8.10 22.10
CA LEU A 68 -34.79 6.89 21.33
C LEU A 68 -35.31 7.23 19.93
N VAL A 69 -36.18 8.23 19.80
CA VAL A 69 -36.70 8.71 18.50
C VAL A 69 -35.56 9.26 17.64
N TYR A 70 -34.65 10.05 18.22
CA TYR A 70 -33.48 10.57 17.52
C TYR A 70 -32.53 9.46 17.05
N LEU A 71 -32.31 8.42 17.87
CA LEU A 71 -31.53 7.25 17.46
C LEU A 71 -32.16 6.52 16.26
N TYR A 72 -33.47 6.33 16.28
CA TYR A 72 -34.21 5.76 15.15
C TYR A 72 -34.05 6.62 13.89
N LEU A 73 -34.22 7.93 14.02
CA LEU A 73 -34.15 8.88 12.91
C LEU A 73 -32.74 8.92 12.28
N MET A 74 -31.67 8.88 13.07
CA MET A 74 -30.29 8.84 12.53
C MET A 74 -30.05 7.66 11.59
N ASN A 75 -30.63 6.49 11.89
CA ASN A 75 -30.41 5.28 11.09
C ASN A 75 -31.31 5.24 9.84
N TYR A 76 -32.60 5.61 9.96
CA TYR A 76 -33.56 5.50 8.86
C TYR A 76 -33.70 6.76 7.99
N ALA A 77 -33.17 7.92 8.41
CA ALA A 77 -33.26 9.16 7.62
C ALA A 77 -32.59 9.05 6.25
N LYS A 78 -31.55 8.22 6.09
CA LYS A 78 -30.91 7.97 4.79
C LYS A 78 -31.85 7.25 3.81
N SER A 79 -32.66 6.33 4.32
CA SER A 79 -33.59 5.54 3.51
C SER A 79 -34.84 6.33 3.10
N GLN A 80 -35.21 7.37 3.88
CA GLN A 80 -36.41 8.18 3.66
C GLN A 80 -36.12 9.69 3.89
N PRO A 81 -35.41 10.36 2.96
CA PRO A 81 -34.98 11.74 3.15
C PRO A 81 -36.15 12.74 3.17
N ASP A 82 -37.20 12.52 2.38
CA ASP A 82 -38.34 13.45 2.28
C ASP A 82 -39.12 13.58 3.60
N MET A 83 -39.28 12.47 4.33
CA MET A 83 -39.94 12.47 5.63
C MET A 83 -39.03 13.01 6.74
N ALA A 84 -37.70 12.91 6.58
CA ALA A 84 -36.75 13.51 7.52
C ALA A 84 -36.84 15.05 7.55
N ILE A 85 -37.29 15.68 6.46
CA ILE A 85 -37.52 17.14 6.41
C ILE A 85 -38.55 17.58 7.46
N MET A 86 -39.57 16.75 7.74
CA MET A 86 -40.58 17.06 8.76
C MET A 86 -39.99 17.16 10.17
N ALA A 87 -38.88 16.44 10.42
CA ALA A 87 -38.20 16.45 11.70
C ALA A 87 -37.37 17.74 11.92
N VAL A 88 -36.92 18.41 10.84
CA VAL A 88 -36.08 19.63 10.91
C VAL A 88 -36.75 20.72 11.74
N ASN A 89 -38.04 20.99 11.52
CA ASN A 89 -38.78 22.01 12.27
C ASN A 89 -38.82 21.75 13.77
N THR A 90 -38.83 20.48 14.16
CA THR A 90 -38.83 20.10 15.58
C THR A 90 -37.40 20.15 16.14
N PHE A 91 -36.38 19.78 15.37
CA PHE A 91 -35.00 19.97 15.79
C PHE A 91 -34.64 21.45 16.01
N VAL A 92 -35.12 22.36 15.14
CA VAL A 92 -34.90 23.81 15.32
C VAL A 92 -35.54 24.30 16.61
N LYS A 93 -36.76 23.83 16.93
CA LYS A 93 -37.41 24.11 18.23
C LYS A 93 -36.60 23.55 19.40
N ASP A 94 -36.12 22.31 19.27
CA ASP A 94 -35.34 21.63 20.31
C ASP A 94 -33.96 22.29 20.53
N CYS A 95 -33.42 23.00 19.52
CA CYS A 95 -32.19 23.81 19.66
C CYS A 95 -32.42 25.11 20.45
N GLU A 96 -33.68 25.52 20.64
CA GLU A 96 -34.07 26.71 21.41
C GLU A 96 -34.71 26.35 22.77
N ASP A 97 -34.72 25.06 23.13
CA ASP A 97 -35.25 24.58 24.41
C ASP A 97 -34.46 25.12 25.60
N LEU A 98 -35.13 25.32 26.73
CA LEU A 98 -34.50 25.76 27.99
C LEU A 98 -33.44 24.77 28.51
N ASN A 99 -33.61 23.47 28.22
CA ASN A 99 -32.73 22.43 28.70
C ASN A 99 -31.49 22.27 27.79
N PRO A 100 -30.27 22.53 28.29
CA PRO A 100 -29.04 22.42 27.49
C PRO A 100 -28.79 21.00 26.96
N LEU A 101 -29.25 19.96 27.68
CA LEU A 101 -29.11 18.57 27.23
C LEU A 101 -29.96 18.28 25.98
N ILE A 102 -31.14 18.91 25.87
CA ILE A 102 -31.99 18.76 24.69
C ILE A 102 -31.39 19.54 23.52
N ARG A 103 -30.92 20.78 23.75
CA ARG A 103 -30.22 21.58 22.73
C ARG A 103 -29.02 20.83 22.14
N ALA A 104 -28.12 20.34 23.01
CA ALA A 104 -26.94 19.60 22.59
C ALA A 104 -27.31 18.29 21.86
N LEU A 105 -28.33 17.57 22.33
CA LEU A 105 -28.79 16.34 21.71
C LEU A 105 -29.39 16.60 20.31
N ALA A 106 -30.15 17.68 20.14
CA ALA A 106 -30.73 18.09 18.86
C ALA A 106 -29.64 18.43 17.84
N VAL A 107 -28.69 19.29 18.19
CA VAL A 107 -27.56 19.66 17.31
C VAL A 107 -26.73 18.45 16.94
N ARG A 108 -26.42 17.57 17.91
CA ARG A 108 -25.66 16.34 17.65
C ARG A 108 -26.36 15.39 16.69
N THR A 109 -27.67 15.26 16.82
CA THR A 109 -28.47 14.36 15.98
C THR A 109 -28.61 14.93 14.59
N MET A 110 -28.87 16.23 14.47
CA MET A 110 -28.94 16.93 13.18
C MET A 110 -27.60 16.84 12.44
N GLY A 111 -26.46 17.04 13.11
CA GLY A 111 -25.12 16.89 12.53
C GLY A 111 -24.72 15.44 12.18
N CYS A 112 -25.49 14.43 12.60
CA CYS A 112 -25.28 13.03 12.18
C CYS A 112 -26.09 12.64 10.94
N ILE A 113 -27.12 13.42 10.57
CA ILE A 113 -27.99 13.12 9.44
C ILE A 113 -27.32 13.62 8.15
N ARG A 114 -26.86 12.68 7.32
CA ARG A 114 -26.20 12.98 6.04
C ARG A 114 -27.23 13.20 4.91
N VAL A 115 -27.99 14.29 4.99
CA VAL A 115 -28.95 14.71 3.95
C VAL A 115 -28.71 16.20 3.63
N ASP A 116 -28.32 16.52 2.40
CA ASP A 116 -27.84 17.86 2.00
C ASP A 116 -28.81 18.99 2.36
N LYS A 117 -30.12 18.78 2.17
CA LYS A 117 -31.15 19.77 2.52
C LYS A 117 -31.17 20.09 4.01
N ILE A 118 -30.87 19.12 4.88
CA ILE A 118 -30.87 19.30 6.35
C ILE A 118 -29.62 20.07 6.79
N THR A 119 -28.50 19.86 6.10
CA THR A 119 -27.22 20.53 6.33
C THR A 119 -27.34 22.05 6.30
N GLU A 120 -28.11 22.62 5.36
CA GLU A 120 -28.35 24.06 5.29
C GLU A 120 -29.15 24.57 6.51
N TYR A 121 -30.15 23.82 6.98
CA TYR A 121 -30.95 24.20 8.14
C TYR A 121 -30.21 24.08 9.48
N LEU A 122 -29.11 23.31 9.54
CA LEU A 122 -28.27 23.17 10.74
C LEU A 122 -27.45 24.42 11.05
N CYS A 123 -27.16 25.21 10.03
CA CYS A 123 -26.20 26.31 10.09
C CYS A 123 -26.52 27.34 11.17
N GLU A 124 -27.73 27.88 11.16
CA GLU A 124 -28.14 28.91 12.12
C GLU A 124 -28.26 28.37 13.56
N PRO A 125 -28.91 27.21 13.82
CA PRO A 125 -28.88 26.58 15.14
C PRO A 125 -27.47 26.29 15.65
N LEU A 126 -26.58 25.79 14.79
CA LEU A 126 -25.20 25.48 15.16
C LEU A 126 -24.44 26.74 15.58
N ARG A 127 -24.62 27.85 14.86
CA ARG A 127 -24.01 29.15 15.20
C ARG A 127 -24.45 29.65 16.57
N LYS A 128 -25.73 29.51 16.91
CA LYS A 128 -26.25 29.85 18.24
C LYS A 128 -25.63 28.95 19.32
N CYS A 129 -25.54 27.64 19.06
CA CYS A 129 -24.99 26.68 20.01
C CYS A 129 -23.48 26.82 20.25
N LEU A 130 -22.71 27.34 19.28
CA LEU A 130 -21.29 27.69 19.49
C LEU A 130 -21.11 28.85 20.48
N LYS A 131 -22.12 29.72 20.61
CA LYS A 131 -22.15 30.88 21.52
C LYS A 131 -23.06 30.67 22.74
N ASP A 132 -23.44 29.43 23.03
CA ASP A 132 -24.30 29.09 24.16
C ASP A 132 -23.57 29.35 25.50
N GLU A 133 -24.32 29.68 26.54
CA GLU A 133 -23.77 29.86 27.90
C GLU A 133 -23.25 28.53 28.48
N ASP A 134 -23.89 27.41 28.12
CA ASP A 134 -23.59 26.11 28.68
C ASP A 134 -22.40 25.41 27.96
N PRO A 135 -21.34 24.99 28.71
CA PRO A 135 -20.18 24.33 28.12
C PRO A 135 -20.48 23.00 27.44
N TYR A 136 -21.52 22.27 27.87
CA TYR A 136 -21.91 20.99 27.26
C TYR A 136 -22.51 21.21 25.85
N VAL A 137 -23.22 22.32 25.65
CA VAL A 137 -23.73 22.70 24.32
C VAL A 137 -22.58 23.13 23.43
N ARG A 138 -21.70 24.04 23.88
CA ARG A 138 -20.54 24.51 23.10
C ARG A 138 -19.61 23.37 22.68
N LYS A 139 -19.26 22.46 23.59
CA LYS A 139 -18.39 21.31 23.26
C LYS A 139 -19.05 20.35 22.27
N THR A 140 -20.37 20.24 22.27
CA THR A 140 -21.11 19.38 21.34
C THR A 140 -21.20 20.05 19.98
N ALA A 141 -21.43 21.36 19.95
CA ALA A 141 -21.40 22.17 18.74
C ALA A 141 -20.03 22.09 18.03
N ALA A 142 -18.92 22.17 18.77
CA ALA A 142 -17.57 22.01 18.21
C ALA A 142 -17.39 20.66 17.47
N VAL A 143 -17.85 19.55 18.05
CA VAL A 143 -17.81 18.23 17.39
C VAL A 143 -18.75 18.18 16.18
N CYS A 144 -19.88 18.89 16.23
CA CYS A 144 -20.80 18.96 15.09
C CYS A 144 -20.23 19.75 13.92
N VAL A 145 -19.39 20.76 14.17
CA VAL A 145 -18.64 21.47 13.11
C VAL A 145 -17.72 20.49 12.36
N ALA A 146 -16.99 19.63 13.07
CA ALA A 146 -16.15 18.60 12.42
C ALA A 146 -16.98 17.62 11.56
N LYS A 147 -18.14 17.19 12.06
CA LYS A 147 -19.06 16.33 11.28
C LYS A 147 -19.67 17.04 10.07
N LEU A 148 -20.02 18.32 10.23
CA LEU A 148 -20.54 19.14 9.14
C LEU A 148 -19.48 19.30 8.04
N HIS A 149 -18.23 19.46 8.43
CA HIS A 149 -17.09 19.56 7.52
C HIS A 149 -16.85 18.26 6.74
N ASP A 150 -17.02 17.07 7.35
CA ASP A 150 -16.99 15.76 6.66
C ASP A 150 -18.11 15.64 5.60
N ILE A 151 -19.26 16.27 5.81
CA ILE A 151 -20.39 16.25 4.85
C ILE A 151 -20.17 17.28 3.74
N ASN A 152 -19.91 18.54 4.09
CA ASN A 152 -19.73 19.64 3.15
C ASN A 152 -18.75 20.69 3.72
N ALA A 153 -17.48 20.58 3.34
CA ALA A 153 -16.42 21.47 3.80
C ALA A 153 -16.58 22.93 3.30
N GLN A 154 -17.04 23.13 2.05
CA GLN A 154 -17.20 24.46 1.46
C GLN A 154 -18.20 25.30 2.26
N LEU A 155 -19.32 24.71 2.65
CA LEU A 155 -20.34 25.38 3.44
C LEU A 155 -19.81 25.83 4.82
N VAL A 156 -18.89 25.06 5.42
CA VAL A 156 -18.29 25.40 6.72
C VAL A 156 -17.34 26.60 6.60
N GLU A 157 -16.61 26.66 5.49
CA GLU A 157 -15.69 27.76 5.16
C GLU A 157 -16.47 29.05 4.83
N ASP A 158 -17.47 28.97 3.95
CA ASP A 158 -18.31 30.10 3.55
C ASP A 158 -19.02 30.77 4.74
N GLN A 159 -19.38 29.98 5.75
CA GLN A 159 -20.09 30.46 6.93
C GLN A 159 -19.16 30.93 8.07
N GLY A 160 -17.85 30.79 7.94
CA GLY A 160 -16.89 31.22 8.97
C GLY A 160 -16.95 30.40 10.27
N PHE A 161 -17.40 29.13 10.22
CA PHE A 161 -17.40 28.28 11.41
C PHE A 161 -15.99 27.91 11.88
N LEU A 162 -15.03 27.86 10.95
CA LEU A 162 -13.62 27.59 11.27
C LEU A 162 -13.03 28.66 12.18
N ASP A 163 -13.32 29.94 11.92
CA ASP A 163 -12.86 31.05 12.77
C ASP A 163 -13.50 31.01 14.15
N THR A 164 -14.80 30.72 14.21
CA THR A 164 -15.51 30.55 15.49
C THR A 164 -14.91 29.39 16.29
N LEU A 165 -14.52 28.30 15.63
CA LEU A 165 -13.89 27.15 16.27
C LEU A 165 -12.47 27.48 16.78
N LYS A 166 -11.72 28.31 16.05
CA LYS A 166 -10.42 28.84 16.52
C LYS A 166 -10.57 29.70 17.78
N ASP A 167 -11.60 30.54 17.83
CA ASP A 167 -11.90 31.36 19.01
C ASP A 167 -12.22 30.48 20.24
N LEU A 168 -12.90 29.35 20.05
CA LEU A 168 -13.21 28.38 21.12
C LEU A 168 -11.96 27.71 21.75
N ILE A 169 -10.79 27.78 21.12
CA ILE A 169 -9.53 27.32 21.76
C ILE A 169 -9.19 28.20 22.97
N SER A 170 -9.67 29.44 22.98
CA SER A 170 -9.49 30.39 24.09
C SER A 170 -10.66 30.41 25.09
N ASP A 171 -11.55 29.39 25.05
CA ASP A 171 -12.68 29.28 25.99
C ASP A 171 -12.19 29.10 27.45
N SER A 172 -13.01 29.53 28.40
CA SER A 172 -12.73 29.39 29.83
C SER A 172 -12.89 27.95 30.32
N ASN A 173 -13.68 27.13 29.63
CA ASN A 173 -13.93 25.75 30.02
C ASN A 173 -12.98 24.76 29.29
N PRO A 174 -12.16 23.99 30.03
CA PRO A 174 -11.21 23.04 29.42
C PRO A 174 -11.86 21.96 28.54
N MET A 175 -13.11 21.55 28.81
CA MET A 175 -13.81 20.55 27.99
C MET A 175 -14.18 21.07 26.61
N VAL A 176 -14.51 22.35 26.50
CA VAL A 176 -14.81 23.00 25.21
C VAL A 176 -13.52 23.11 24.41
N VAL A 177 -12.43 23.56 25.05
CA VAL A 177 -11.10 23.64 24.45
C VAL A 177 -10.64 22.29 23.92
N ALA A 178 -10.74 21.22 24.72
CA ALA A 178 -10.35 19.87 24.31
C ALA A 178 -11.09 19.38 23.06
N ASN A 179 -12.41 19.58 23.00
CA ASN A 179 -13.22 19.18 21.85
C ASN A 179 -13.02 20.10 20.63
N ALA A 180 -12.75 21.38 20.85
CA ALA A 180 -12.40 22.31 19.79
C ALA A 180 -11.05 21.93 19.15
N VAL A 181 -10.07 21.57 19.97
CA VAL A 181 -8.78 21.03 19.50
C VAL A 181 -8.97 19.73 18.74
N ALA A 182 -9.75 18.78 19.27
CA ALA A 182 -10.04 17.53 18.58
C ALA A 182 -10.69 17.75 17.20
N ALA A 183 -11.69 18.64 17.14
CA ALA A 183 -12.37 19.01 15.90
C ALA A 183 -11.40 19.66 14.90
N LEU A 184 -10.55 20.59 15.35
CA LEU A 184 -9.57 21.24 14.48
C LEU A 184 -8.49 20.29 13.98
N SER A 185 -8.00 19.38 14.84
CA SER A 185 -7.02 18.36 14.43
C SER A 185 -7.59 17.44 13.35
N GLU A 186 -8.84 16.98 13.50
CA GLU A 186 -9.52 16.14 12.50
C GLU A 186 -9.73 16.90 11.16
N ILE A 187 -10.14 18.16 11.24
CA ILE A 187 -10.31 19.02 10.06
C ILE A 187 -8.97 19.27 9.35
N ALA A 188 -7.89 19.49 10.12
CA ALA A 188 -6.56 19.70 9.59
C ALA A 188 -6.01 18.45 8.87
N GLU A 189 -6.34 17.25 9.35
CA GLU A 189 -6.02 15.99 8.67
C GLU A 189 -6.80 15.82 7.37
N SER A 190 -8.03 16.33 7.31
CA SER A 190 -8.89 16.27 6.11
C SER A 190 -8.47 17.26 5.00
N HIS A 191 -7.90 18.42 5.35
CA HIS A 191 -7.42 19.43 4.39
C HIS A 191 -5.98 19.88 4.69
N PRO A 192 -4.96 19.16 4.17
CA PRO A 192 -3.55 19.41 4.49
C PRO A 192 -3.00 20.76 3.99
N ASN A 193 -3.70 21.43 3.07
CA ASN A 193 -3.29 22.74 2.52
C ASN A 193 -3.89 23.94 3.28
N SER A 194 -4.77 23.70 4.24
CA SER A 194 -5.34 24.75 5.07
C SER A 194 -4.55 24.81 6.39
N ASN A 195 -3.72 25.84 6.56
CA ASN A 195 -3.05 26.16 7.83
C ASN A 195 -4.09 26.62 8.88
N LEU A 196 -5.01 25.73 9.26
CA LEU A 196 -6.08 26.02 10.21
C LEU A 196 -5.57 26.04 11.65
N LEU A 197 -4.48 25.33 11.92
CA LEU A 197 -3.78 25.30 13.20
C LEU A 197 -2.55 26.22 13.17
N ASP A 198 -2.77 27.54 13.06
CA ASP A 198 -1.73 28.51 13.38
C ASP A 198 -1.52 28.53 14.91
N LEU A 199 -0.80 27.52 15.40
CA LEU A 199 -0.49 27.35 16.81
C LEU A 199 0.52 28.42 17.24
N ASN A 200 0.00 29.46 17.89
CA ASN A 200 0.83 30.48 18.51
C ASN A 200 1.35 30.03 19.88
N PRO A 201 2.53 30.49 20.34
CA PRO A 201 3.05 30.18 21.68
C PRO A 201 2.07 30.53 22.82
N GLN A 202 1.24 31.56 22.63
CA GLN A 202 0.18 31.91 23.58
C GLN A 202 -0.92 30.84 23.64
N THR A 203 -1.34 30.31 22.50
CA THR A 203 -2.30 29.22 22.39
C THR A 203 -1.73 27.96 23.06
N ILE A 204 -0.47 27.63 22.80
CA ILE A 204 0.22 26.50 23.44
C ILE A 204 0.25 26.63 24.97
N ASN A 205 0.55 27.82 25.50
CA ASN A 205 0.51 28.05 26.95
C ASN A 205 -0.90 27.88 27.56
N LYS A 206 -1.95 28.30 26.84
CA LYS A 206 -3.35 28.06 27.24
C LYS A 206 -3.67 26.58 27.24
N LEU A 207 -3.31 25.86 26.17
CA LEU A 207 -3.50 24.41 26.05
C LEU A 207 -2.76 23.64 27.15
N LEU A 208 -1.53 24.02 27.49
CA LEU A 208 -0.76 23.43 28.59
C LEU A 208 -1.35 23.73 29.96
N THR A 209 -2.06 24.85 30.11
CA THR A 209 -2.79 25.17 31.35
C THR A 209 -4.06 24.31 31.43
N ALA A 210 -4.81 24.22 30.33
CA ALA A 210 -6.00 23.37 30.21
C ALA A 210 -5.67 21.88 30.40
N LEU A 211 -4.48 21.43 29.99
CA LEU A 211 -4.00 20.05 30.16
C LEU A 211 -4.06 19.57 31.61
N ASN A 212 -3.91 20.46 32.60
CA ASN A 212 -3.96 20.11 34.02
C ASN A 212 -5.39 19.82 34.51
N GLU A 213 -6.39 20.45 33.90
CA GLU A 213 -7.78 20.44 34.35
C GLU A 213 -8.70 19.60 33.43
N CYS A 214 -8.18 19.19 32.26
CA CYS A 214 -8.88 18.36 31.30
C CYS A 214 -9.07 16.91 31.79
N THR A 215 -10.15 16.29 31.34
CA THR A 215 -10.35 14.83 31.42
C THR A 215 -9.30 14.10 30.58
N GLU A 216 -9.08 12.81 30.85
CA GLU A 216 -8.10 11.97 30.14
C GLU A 216 -8.18 12.08 28.61
N TRP A 217 -9.39 12.01 28.04
CA TRP A 217 -9.63 12.19 26.60
C TRP A 217 -9.15 13.54 26.07
N GLY A 218 -9.43 14.61 26.81
CA GLY A 218 -9.00 15.95 26.44
C GLY A 218 -7.50 16.14 26.57
N GLN A 219 -6.87 15.48 27.54
CA GLN A 219 -5.41 15.49 27.65
C GLN A 219 -4.75 14.81 26.44
N ILE A 220 -5.30 13.71 25.94
CA ILE A 220 -4.80 13.03 24.73
C ILE A 220 -4.93 13.95 23.51
N PHE A 221 -6.10 14.56 23.28
CA PHE A 221 -6.29 15.48 22.15
C PHE A 221 -5.34 16.67 22.19
N ILE A 222 -5.09 17.23 23.38
CA ILE A 222 -4.12 18.32 23.55
C ILE A 222 -2.70 17.80 23.28
N LEU A 223 -2.29 16.66 23.81
CA LEU A 223 -0.96 16.08 23.59
C LEU A 223 -0.71 15.75 22.11
N ASP A 224 -1.70 15.20 21.41
CA ASP A 224 -1.60 14.92 19.98
C ASP A 224 -1.52 16.21 19.14
N CYS A 225 -2.26 17.25 19.53
CA CYS A 225 -2.12 18.58 18.93
C CYS A 225 -0.71 19.17 19.20
N LEU A 226 -0.19 19.04 20.42
CA LEU A 226 1.19 19.45 20.75
C LEU A 226 2.22 18.66 19.93
N ALA A 227 1.97 17.37 19.67
CA ALA A 227 2.83 16.56 18.81
C ALA A 227 2.85 17.04 17.35
N SER A 228 1.86 17.82 16.89
CA SER A 228 1.88 18.48 15.58
C SER A 228 2.67 19.80 15.59
N TYR A 229 2.75 20.48 16.73
CA TYR A 229 3.50 21.74 16.89
C TYR A 229 5.01 21.55 16.73
N LEU A 230 5.67 22.57 16.19
CA LEU A 230 7.13 22.68 16.15
C LEU A 230 7.54 23.89 17.01
N PRO A 231 8.19 23.66 18.17
CA PRO A 231 8.72 24.74 19.00
C PRO A 231 9.71 25.62 18.23
N ARG A 232 9.79 26.90 18.58
CA ARG A 232 10.72 27.85 17.92
C ARG A 232 12.14 27.73 18.46
N ASP A 233 12.25 27.54 19.77
CA ASP A 233 13.53 27.55 20.50
C ASP A 233 13.64 26.36 21.46
N ASP A 234 14.87 25.96 21.78
CA ASP A 234 15.18 24.91 22.78
C ASP A 234 14.58 25.22 24.15
N ARG A 235 14.50 26.50 24.53
CA ARG A 235 13.89 26.95 25.80
C ARG A 235 12.39 26.71 25.85
N GLU A 236 11.71 26.92 24.72
CA GLU A 236 10.27 26.63 24.61
C GLU A 236 10.04 25.11 24.66
N SER A 237 10.83 24.34 23.91
CA SER A 237 10.84 22.88 23.95
C SER A 237 11.04 22.35 25.38
N GLN A 238 12.00 22.90 26.13
CA GLN A 238 12.24 22.55 27.52
C GLN A 238 11.03 22.87 28.41
N SER A 239 10.46 24.07 28.29
CA SER A 239 9.30 24.46 29.10
C SER A 239 8.08 23.55 28.84
N ILE A 240 7.86 23.16 27.58
CA ILE A 240 6.79 22.22 27.23
C ILE A 240 7.09 20.83 27.83
N CYS A 241 8.33 20.33 27.71
CA CYS A 241 8.74 19.06 28.31
C CYS A 241 8.52 19.04 29.84
N GLU A 242 8.85 20.12 30.54
CA GLU A 242 8.64 20.25 31.98
C GLU A 242 7.16 20.17 32.37
N ARG A 243 6.28 20.78 31.58
CA ARG A 243 4.83 20.74 31.81
C ARG A 243 4.17 19.41 31.42
N VAL A 244 4.73 18.68 30.46
CA VAL A 244 4.24 17.36 30.05
C VAL A 244 4.74 16.25 30.97
N THR A 245 5.91 16.40 31.59
CA THR A 245 6.53 15.38 32.47
C THR A 245 5.58 14.80 33.53
N PRO A 246 4.75 15.58 34.26
CA PRO A 246 3.80 15.05 35.23
C PRO A 246 2.73 14.11 34.64
N ARG A 247 2.49 14.13 33.33
CA ARG A 247 1.55 13.22 32.65
C ARG A 247 2.09 11.79 32.50
N LEU A 248 3.38 11.58 32.71
CA LEU A 248 4.00 10.26 32.66
C LEU A 248 3.55 9.33 33.79
N SER A 249 3.11 9.87 34.93
CA SER A 249 2.61 9.09 36.07
C SER A 249 1.08 8.91 36.07
N HIS A 250 0.43 9.15 34.94
CA HIS A 250 -1.02 9.04 34.83
C HIS A 250 -1.47 7.57 34.81
N ALA A 251 -2.66 7.28 35.35
CA ALA A 251 -3.19 5.91 35.41
C ALA A 251 -3.50 5.33 34.02
N ASN A 252 -4.07 6.16 33.14
CA ASN A 252 -4.40 5.79 31.77
C ASN A 252 -3.14 5.69 30.88
N SER A 253 -2.91 4.50 30.30
CA SER A 253 -1.77 4.20 29.43
C SER A 253 -1.73 5.03 28.15
N ALA A 254 -2.87 5.43 27.60
CA ALA A 254 -2.94 6.24 26.39
C ALA A 254 -2.38 7.66 26.62
N VAL A 255 -2.62 8.24 27.80
CA VAL A 255 -2.05 9.54 28.21
C VAL A 255 -0.53 9.43 28.33
N VAL A 256 -0.04 8.34 28.92
CA VAL A 256 1.40 8.09 29.07
C VAL A 256 2.08 7.95 27.70
N LEU A 257 1.54 7.14 26.79
CA LEU A 257 2.11 6.96 25.45
C LEU A 257 2.08 8.27 24.64
N SER A 258 1.00 9.05 24.72
CA SER A 258 0.90 10.35 24.06
C SER A 258 1.89 11.37 24.64
N ALA A 259 2.10 11.35 25.96
CA ALA A 259 3.13 12.16 26.60
C ALA A 259 4.54 11.74 26.15
N VAL A 260 4.82 10.43 26.08
CA VAL A 260 6.10 9.90 25.57
C VAL A 260 6.32 10.32 24.11
N LYS A 261 5.29 10.28 23.25
CA LYS A 261 5.36 10.78 21.86
C LYS A 261 5.83 12.23 21.81
N VAL A 262 5.19 13.11 22.57
CA VAL A 262 5.53 14.55 22.62
C VAL A 262 6.96 14.76 23.13
N LEU A 263 7.33 14.08 24.22
CA LEU A 263 8.68 14.17 24.78
C LEU A 263 9.73 13.66 23.80
N MET A 264 9.54 12.50 23.17
CA MET A 264 10.49 11.95 22.20
C MET A 264 10.71 12.89 21.01
N LYS A 265 9.65 13.56 20.53
CA LYS A 265 9.74 14.56 19.45
C LYS A 265 10.58 15.77 19.89
N PHE A 266 10.24 16.37 21.03
CA PHE A 266 10.88 17.61 21.51
C PHE A 266 12.29 17.41 22.05
N MET A 267 12.61 16.19 22.51
CA MET A 267 13.96 15.83 22.88
C MET A 267 14.95 15.79 21.71
N GLU A 268 14.52 15.70 20.44
CA GLU A 268 15.46 15.82 19.30
C GLU A 268 15.96 17.25 19.11
N MET A 269 15.24 18.24 19.62
CA MET A 269 15.62 19.65 19.57
C MET A 269 16.47 20.08 20.78
N LEU A 270 16.52 19.29 21.85
CA LEU A 270 17.29 19.63 23.04
C LEU A 270 18.77 19.26 22.85
N PRO A 271 19.72 20.14 23.23
CA PRO A 271 21.13 19.79 23.21
C PRO A 271 21.41 18.65 24.20
N LYS A 272 22.21 17.68 23.76
CA LYS A 272 22.55 16.48 24.56
C LYS A 272 23.34 16.80 25.83
N ASP A 273 24.08 17.90 25.82
CA ASP A 273 24.90 18.36 26.95
C ASP A 273 24.08 19.02 28.06
N LEU A 274 22.76 19.20 27.85
CA LEU A 274 21.89 19.76 28.86
C LEU A 274 21.63 18.72 29.96
N ASP A 275 21.95 19.03 31.22
CA ASP A 275 21.67 18.16 32.38
C ASP A 275 20.20 17.72 32.46
N TYR A 276 19.31 18.58 31.95
CA TYR A 276 17.88 18.29 31.85
C TYR A 276 17.59 17.12 30.90
N TYR A 277 18.32 16.96 29.79
CA TYR A 277 18.17 15.85 28.86
C TYR A 277 18.45 14.50 29.56
N GLY A 278 19.55 14.41 30.30
CA GLY A 278 19.89 13.22 31.10
C GLY A 278 18.87 12.94 32.21
N THR A 279 18.33 13.99 32.83
CA THR A 279 17.26 13.86 33.84
C THR A 279 15.97 13.30 33.21
N LEU A 280 15.63 13.73 31.99
CA LEU A 280 14.43 13.30 31.29
C LEU A 280 14.53 11.84 30.85
N LEU A 281 15.69 11.38 30.37
CA LEU A 281 15.95 9.96 30.08
C LEU A 281 15.70 9.08 31.31
N LYS A 282 16.20 9.49 32.48
CA LYS A 282 15.99 8.75 33.74
C LYS A 282 14.52 8.75 34.18
N LYS A 283 13.78 9.83 33.90
CA LYS A 283 12.34 9.92 34.22
C LYS A 283 11.45 9.13 33.26
N LEU A 284 11.92 8.82 32.05
CA LEU A 284 11.16 8.07 31.04
C LEU A 284 11.12 6.55 31.34
N ALA A 285 12.15 6.01 31.97
CA ALA A 285 12.25 4.57 32.21
C ALA A 285 11.15 4.02 33.15
N PRO A 286 10.88 4.61 34.34
CA PRO A 286 9.87 4.06 35.26
C PRO A 286 8.46 3.99 34.66
N PRO A 287 7.93 5.02 33.96
CA PRO A 287 6.65 4.96 33.27
C PRO A 287 6.56 3.79 32.28
N LEU A 288 7.60 3.60 31.46
CA LEU A 288 7.65 2.49 30.50
C LEU A 288 7.58 1.14 31.22
N VAL A 289 8.30 0.98 32.34
CA VAL A 289 8.24 -0.24 33.17
C VAL A 289 6.85 -0.44 33.78
N THR A 290 6.19 0.63 34.25
CA THR A 290 4.83 0.50 34.81
C THR A 290 3.81 0.05 33.78
N LEU A 291 3.97 0.44 32.50
CA LEU A 291 3.10 -0.04 31.41
C LEU A 291 3.24 -1.56 31.17
N LEU A 292 4.41 -2.15 31.42
CA LEU A 292 4.59 -3.60 31.38
C LEU A 292 3.90 -4.35 32.52
N SER A 293 3.41 -3.66 33.56
CA SER A 293 2.68 -4.29 34.66
C SER A 293 1.16 -4.31 34.44
N ALA A 294 0.67 -3.76 33.33
CA ALA A 294 -0.75 -3.67 33.00
C ALA A 294 -1.32 -5.00 32.46
N GLU A 295 -2.53 -4.99 31.92
CA GLU A 295 -3.15 -6.16 31.27
C GLU A 295 -2.37 -6.60 30.01
N PRO A 296 -2.40 -7.89 29.61
CA PRO A 296 -1.53 -8.42 28.54
C PRO A 296 -1.62 -7.68 27.21
N GLU A 297 -2.79 -7.20 26.82
CA GLU A 297 -3.03 -6.39 25.63
C GLU A 297 -2.35 -5.01 25.71
N LEU A 298 -2.39 -4.38 26.89
CA LEU A 298 -1.70 -3.11 27.14
C LEU A 298 -0.19 -3.30 27.20
N GLN A 299 0.26 -4.41 27.79
CA GLN A 299 1.68 -4.80 27.78
C GLN A 299 2.17 -4.98 26.34
N TYR A 300 1.41 -5.65 25.49
CA TYR A 300 1.78 -5.85 24.10
C TYR A 300 1.91 -4.50 23.36
N VAL A 301 0.92 -3.62 23.48
CA VAL A 301 1.01 -2.26 22.90
C VAL A 301 2.21 -1.49 23.45
N ALA A 302 2.48 -1.59 24.75
CA ALA A 302 3.64 -0.95 25.37
C ALA A 302 4.96 -1.53 24.83
N LEU A 303 5.10 -2.85 24.72
CA LEU A 303 6.30 -3.52 24.20
C LEU A 303 6.56 -3.14 22.75
N ARG A 304 5.54 -3.09 21.90
CA ARG A 304 5.68 -2.66 20.49
C ARG A 304 6.20 -1.22 20.39
N ASN A 305 5.70 -0.31 21.23
CA ASN A 305 6.20 1.07 21.28
C ASN A 305 7.59 1.16 21.92
N ILE A 306 7.89 0.36 22.95
CA ILE A 306 9.21 0.29 23.58
C ILE A 306 10.25 -0.22 22.59
N ASN A 307 9.91 -1.18 21.74
CA ASN A 307 10.79 -1.66 20.68
C ASN A 307 11.25 -0.49 19.76
N LEU A 308 10.32 0.39 19.35
CA LEU A 308 10.66 1.60 18.59
C LEU A 308 11.53 2.57 19.40
N ILE A 309 11.20 2.79 20.67
CA ILE A 309 11.96 3.68 21.55
C ILE A 309 13.39 3.18 21.76
N VAL A 310 13.58 1.87 21.98
CA VAL A 310 14.89 1.23 22.16
C VAL A 310 15.72 1.31 20.88
N GLN A 311 15.10 1.17 19.70
CA GLN A 311 15.79 1.34 18.43
C GLN A 311 16.31 2.78 18.22
N LYS A 312 15.55 3.79 18.63
CA LYS A 312 16.01 5.20 18.56
C LYS A 312 16.99 5.56 19.67
N ARG A 313 16.73 5.10 20.90
CA ARG A 313 17.43 5.50 22.14
C ARG A 313 17.62 4.30 23.08
N PRO A 314 18.65 3.47 22.84
CA PRO A 314 18.91 2.28 23.67
C PRO A 314 19.33 2.64 25.11
N GLU A 315 19.73 3.88 25.38
CA GLU A 315 20.17 4.35 26.70
C GLU A 315 19.06 4.36 27.76
N ILE A 316 17.79 4.53 27.37
CA ILE A 316 16.66 4.72 28.30
C ILE A 316 16.45 3.48 29.19
N LEU A 317 16.56 2.28 28.61
CA LEU A 317 16.20 1.02 29.27
C LEU A 317 17.38 0.09 29.53
N LYS A 318 18.61 0.58 29.39
CA LYS A 318 19.84 -0.24 29.54
C LYS A 318 19.98 -0.91 30.91
N HIS A 319 19.48 -0.26 31.97
CA HIS A 319 19.56 -0.77 33.35
C HIS A 319 18.37 -1.66 33.75
N GLU A 320 17.27 -1.61 33.01
CA GLU A 320 16.01 -2.26 33.37
C GLU A 320 15.83 -3.64 32.71
N MET A 321 16.91 -4.32 32.35
CA MET A 321 16.85 -5.58 31.58
C MET A 321 15.92 -6.65 32.18
N LYS A 322 15.86 -6.74 33.52
CA LYS A 322 15.07 -7.76 34.24
C LYS A 322 13.57 -7.65 33.99
N VAL A 323 13.05 -6.49 33.62
CA VAL A 323 11.60 -6.29 33.40
C VAL A 323 11.11 -7.01 32.14
N PHE A 324 12.04 -7.29 31.21
CA PHE A 324 11.76 -7.99 29.96
C PHE A 324 11.91 -9.51 30.09
N PHE A 325 12.27 -10.05 31.27
CA PHE A 325 12.28 -11.48 31.45
C PHE A 325 10.87 -12.05 31.33
N VAL A 326 10.80 -13.18 30.63
CA VAL A 326 9.56 -13.83 30.28
C VAL A 326 9.04 -14.57 31.50
N LYS A 327 7.76 -14.35 31.84
CA LYS A 327 7.09 -15.10 32.91
C LYS A 327 6.29 -16.24 32.30
N TYR A 328 6.09 -17.32 33.08
CA TYR A 328 5.29 -18.47 32.64
C TYR A 328 3.86 -18.11 32.21
N ASN A 329 3.24 -17.15 32.90
CA ASN A 329 1.86 -16.71 32.62
C ASN A 329 1.74 -15.72 31.44
N ASP A 330 2.85 -15.29 30.85
CA ASP A 330 2.81 -14.34 29.75
C ASP A 330 2.31 -15.03 28.46
N PRO A 331 1.41 -14.41 27.69
CA PRO A 331 0.96 -14.98 26.42
C PRO A 331 2.09 -14.94 25.38
N ILE A 332 2.07 -15.88 24.43
CA ILE A 332 3.14 -16.08 23.43
C ILE A 332 3.56 -14.79 22.72
N TYR A 333 2.62 -13.96 22.29
CA TYR A 333 2.92 -12.71 21.59
C TYR A 333 3.66 -11.69 22.49
N VAL A 334 3.41 -11.68 23.81
CA VAL A 334 4.18 -10.87 24.77
C VAL A 334 5.57 -11.47 24.97
N LYS A 335 5.67 -12.80 25.06
CA LYS A 335 6.97 -13.49 25.20
C LYS A 335 7.91 -13.16 24.04
N LEU A 336 7.39 -13.21 22.81
CA LEU A 336 8.15 -12.92 21.60
C LEU A 336 8.69 -11.48 21.56
N GLU A 337 7.84 -10.48 21.87
CA GLU A 337 8.29 -9.08 21.89
C GLU A 337 9.30 -8.81 23.01
N LYS A 338 9.10 -9.40 24.19
CA LYS A 338 10.07 -9.34 25.29
C LYS A 338 11.43 -9.89 24.87
N LEU A 339 11.43 -11.06 24.22
CA LEU A 339 12.63 -11.72 23.70
C LEU A 339 13.36 -10.83 22.68
N ASP A 340 12.64 -10.23 21.73
CA ASP A 340 13.24 -9.32 20.75
C ASP A 340 13.86 -8.07 21.40
N ILE A 341 13.19 -7.47 22.39
CA ILE A 341 13.74 -6.32 23.14
C ILE A 341 14.96 -6.74 23.97
N MET A 342 14.94 -7.93 24.57
CA MET A 342 16.08 -8.46 25.32
C MET A 342 17.34 -8.56 24.44
N ILE A 343 17.21 -9.08 23.22
CA ILE A 343 18.33 -9.17 22.27
C ILE A 343 18.84 -7.76 21.94
N ARG A 344 17.94 -6.79 21.72
CA ARG A 344 18.31 -5.40 21.43
C ARG A 344 19.05 -4.73 22.59
N LEU A 345 18.66 -4.99 23.83
CA LEU A 345 19.32 -4.47 25.04
C LEU A 345 20.54 -5.30 25.50
N ALA A 346 20.82 -6.43 24.83
CA ALA A 346 21.98 -7.25 25.14
C ALA A 346 23.28 -6.49 24.90
N SER A 347 24.17 -6.55 25.88
CA SER A 347 25.48 -5.91 25.92
C SER A 347 26.49 -6.82 26.63
N GLN A 348 27.78 -6.49 26.53
CA GLN A 348 28.85 -7.27 27.15
C GLN A 348 28.64 -7.50 28.66
N ALA A 349 27.99 -6.56 29.35
CA ALA A 349 27.80 -6.63 30.80
C ALA A 349 26.68 -7.59 31.23
N ASN A 350 25.61 -7.72 30.43
CA ASN A 350 24.42 -8.48 30.81
C ASN A 350 24.29 -9.83 30.08
N ILE A 351 25.10 -10.08 29.04
CA ILE A 351 24.95 -11.24 28.17
C ILE A 351 24.97 -12.60 28.89
N ALA A 352 25.74 -12.73 29.97
CA ALA A 352 25.77 -13.97 30.76
C ALA A 352 24.41 -14.28 31.41
N GLN A 353 23.73 -13.24 31.91
CA GLN A 353 22.40 -13.39 32.49
C GLN A 353 21.36 -13.68 31.41
N VAL A 354 21.43 -12.97 30.28
CA VAL A 354 20.53 -13.20 29.12
C VAL A 354 20.66 -14.61 28.60
N LEU A 355 21.88 -15.12 28.45
CA LEU A 355 22.12 -16.45 27.92
C LEU A 355 21.62 -17.55 28.87
N ALA A 356 21.71 -17.33 30.19
CA ALA A 356 21.14 -18.25 31.18
C ALA A 356 19.62 -18.35 31.05
N GLU A 357 18.93 -17.21 30.92
CA GLU A 357 17.48 -17.15 30.71
C GLU A 357 17.07 -17.77 29.35
N LEU A 358 17.79 -17.44 28.27
CA LEU A 358 17.52 -18.02 26.94
C LEU A 358 17.72 -19.54 26.92
N LYS A 359 18.67 -20.06 27.68
CA LYS A 359 18.87 -21.51 27.83
C LYS A 359 17.69 -22.17 28.54
N GLU A 360 17.11 -21.51 29.54
CA GLU A 360 15.89 -21.98 30.21
C GLU A 360 14.69 -21.93 29.25
N TYR A 361 14.53 -20.85 28.49
CA TYR A 361 13.46 -20.70 27.49
C TYR A 361 13.54 -21.75 26.38
N ALA A 362 14.76 -22.18 26.02
CA ALA A 362 14.97 -23.25 25.05
C ALA A 362 14.53 -24.64 25.55
N THR A 363 14.22 -24.78 26.85
CA THR A 363 13.70 -26.01 27.46
C THR A 363 12.20 -25.95 27.78
N GLU A 364 11.50 -24.88 27.37
CA GLU A 364 10.04 -24.79 27.50
C GLU A 364 9.30 -25.77 26.57
N VAL A 365 7.99 -25.89 26.78
CA VAL A 365 7.11 -26.83 26.04
C VAL A 365 6.68 -26.27 24.68
N ASP A 366 6.61 -24.94 24.53
CA ASP A 366 6.12 -24.29 23.31
C ASP A 366 7.19 -24.27 22.22
N VAL A 367 6.95 -25.02 21.13
CA VAL A 367 7.94 -25.24 20.06
C VAL A 367 8.33 -23.93 19.36
N ASP A 368 7.35 -23.07 19.07
CA ASP A 368 7.60 -21.81 18.36
C ASP A 368 8.43 -20.85 19.23
N PHE A 369 8.11 -20.74 20.52
CA PHE A 369 8.88 -19.93 21.45
C PHE A 369 10.31 -20.45 21.63
N VAL A 370 10.48 -21.78 21.80
CA VAL A 370 11.79 -22.42 21.93
C VAL A 370 12.67 -22.12 20.72
N ARG A 371 12.14 -22.25 19.50
CA ARG A 371 12.90 -21.94 18.28
C ARG A 371 13.34 -20.49 18.24
N LYS A 372 12.44 -19.57 18.60
CA LYS A 372 12.79 -18.14 18.68
C LYS A 372 13.84 -17.87 19.75
N ALA A 373 13.82 -18.57 20.88
CA ALA A 373 14.86 -18.48 21.90
C ALA A 373 16.23 -19.00 21.41
N VAL A 374 16.26 -20.12 20.70
CA VAL A 374 17.49 -20.64 20.07
C VAL A 374 18.03 -19.67 19.01
N ARG A 375 17.14 -19.09 18.18
CA ARG A 375 17.49 -18.03 17.23
C ARG A 375 18.06 -16.79 17.92
N ALA A 376 17.52 -16.42 19.09
CA ALA A 376 18.01 -15.32 19.90
C ALA A 376 19.43 -15.55 20.44
N ILE A 377 19.76 -16.78 20.85
CA ILE A 377 21.14 -17.17 21.25
C ILE A 377 22.10 -16.93 20.07
N GLY A 378 21.67 -17.28 18.86
CA GLY A 378 22.40 -17.01 17.62
C GLY A 378 22.66 -15.53 17.37
N ARG A 379 21.60 -14.72 17.44
CA ARG A 379 21.69 -13.26 17.25
C ARG A 379 22.63 -12.62 18.27
N CYS A 380 22.57 -13.07 19.53
CA CYS A 380 23.50 -12.66 20.58
C CYS A 380 24.97 -12.94 20.21
N ALA A 381 25.27 -14.11 19.64
CA ALA A 381 26.61 -14.48 19.18
C ALA A 381 27.11 -13.58 18.04
N ILE A 382 26.21 -13.20 17.11
CA ILE A 382 26.51 -12.31 15.98
C ILE A 382 26.74 -10.87 16.45
N LYS A 383 25.95 -10.42 17.44
CA LYS A 383 26.00 -9.07 18.01
C LYS A 383 27.22 -8.80 18.86
N VAL A 384 27.54 -9.74 19.76
CA VAL A 384 28.58 -9.57 20.77
C VAL A 384 29.64 -10.66 20.58
N GLU A 385 30.71 -10.33 19.85
CA GLU A 385 31.76 -11.30 19.47
C GLU A 385 32.34 -12.07 20.68
N GLN A 386 32.59 -11.39 21.80
CA GLN A 386 33.15 -12.03 23.00
C GLN A 386 32.21 -13.09 23.63
N SER A 387 30.92 -13.05 23.28
CA SER A 387 29.94 -14.03 23.74
C SER A 387 29.77 -15.22 22.80
N ALA A 388 30.29 -15.15 21.57
CA ALA A 388 30.07 -16.17 20.55
C ALA A 388 30.51 -17.56 21.00
N GLU A 389 31.67 -17.69 21.65
CA GLU A 389 32.15 -18.96 22.23
C GLU A 389 31.13 -19.56 23.23
N ARG A 390 30.59 -18.73 24.12
CA ARG A 390 29.61 -19.18 25.12
C ARG A 390 28.30 -19.58 24.45
N CYS A 391 27.84 -18.82 23.46
CA CYS A 391 26.65 -19.14 22.68
C CYS A 391 26.82 -20.47 21.94
N VAL A 392 27.97 -20.72 21.30
CA VAL A 392 28.27 -22.00 20.62
C VAL A 392 28.27 -23.15 21.62
N SER A 393 28.92 -22.99 22.78
CA SER A 393 28.87 -24.00 23.85
C SER A 393 27.44 -24.27 24.33
N THR A 394 26.60 -23.25 24.50
CA THR A 394 25.20 -23.46 24.89
C THR A 394 24.37 -24.12 23.80
N LEU A 395 24.61 -23.81 22.51
CA LEU A 395 23.93 -24.47 21.40
C LEU A 395 24.33 -25.95 21.30
N LEU A 396 25.60 -26.28 21.55
CA LEU A 396 26.07 -27.66 21.65
C LEU A 396 25.38 -28.42 22.80
N ASP A 397 25.28 -27.82 23.99
CA ASP A 397 24.53 -28.41 25.11
C ASP A 397 23.07 -28.68 24.72
N LEU A 398 22.44 -27.74 24.00
CA LEU A 398 21.07 -27.89 23.52
C LEU A 398 20.95 -29.00 22.47
N ILE A 399 21.92 -29.16 21.58
CA ILE A 399 21.95 -30.26 20.60
C ILE A 399 22.05 -31.62 21.31
N GLN A 400 22.84 -31.70 22.38
CA GLN A 400 22.99 -32.92 23.18
C GLN A 400 21.69 -33.36 23.90
N THR A 401 20.71 -32.47 24.04
CA THR A 401 19.38 -32.85 24.57
C THR A 401 18.62 -33.79 23.63
N LYS A 402 19.04 -33.88 22.35
CA LYS A 402 18.44 -34.71 21.30
C LYS A 402 16.95 -34.43 21.04
N VAL A 403 16.52 -33.19 21.28
CA VAL A 403 15.18 -32.73 20.91
C VAL A 403 15.22 -32.22 19.46
N ASN A 404 14.58 -32.95 18.54
CA ASN A 404 14.71 -32.73 17.08
C ASN A 404 14.52 -31.28 16.66
N TYR A 405 13.42 -30.62 17.06
CA TYR A 405 13.13 -29.24 16.64
C TYR A 405 14.14 -28.21 17.20
N VAL A 406 14.77 -28.49 18.35
CA VAL A 406 15.84 -27.63 18.92
C VAL A 406 17.13 -27.81 18.14
N VAL A 407 17.50 -29.07 17.84
CA VAL A 407 18.69 -29.42 17.06
C VAL A 407 18.64 -28.77 15.69
N GLN A 408 17.49 -28.85 15.01
CA GLN A 408 17.27 -28.28 13.69
C GLN A 408 17.43 -26.76 13.67
N GLU A 409 16.76 -26.06 14.59
CA GLU A 409 16.91 -24.60 14.70
C GLU A 409 18.35 -24.20 15.07
N ALA A 410 19.00 -24.95 15.96
CA ALA A 410 20.39 -24.71 16.33
C ALA A 410 21.33 -24.83 15.13
N ILE A 411 21.09 -25.78 14.20
CA ILE A 411 21.89 -25.92 12.97
C ILE A 411 21.72 -24.69 12.06
N VAL A 412 20.49 -24.19 11.89
CA VAL A 412 20.22 -22.97 11.10
C VAL A 412 20.96 -21.77 11.71
N VAL A 413 20.98 -21.67 13.04
CA VAL A 413 21.70 -20.63 13.78
C VAL A 413 23.22 -20.78 13.64
N ILE A 414 23.77 -21.98 13.81
CA ILE A 414 25.23 -22.22 13.71
C ILE A 414 25.73 -21.91 12.29
N LYS A 415 24.95 -22.23 11.26
CA LYS A 415 25.24 -21.81 9.87
C LYS A 415 25.43 -20.29 9.78
N ASP A 416 24.56 -19.50 10.40
CA ASP A 416 24.70 -18.04 10.41
C ASP A 416 25.92 -17.59 11.24
N ILE A 417 26.22 -18.24 12.37
CA ILE A 417 27.45 -17.98 13.15
C ILE A 417 28.71 -18.28 12.31
N PHE A 418 28.74 -19.37 11.55
CA PHE A 418 29.85 -19.69 10.63
C PHE A 418 30.01 -18.68 9.51
N ARG A 419 28.92 -18.10 9.01
CA ARG A 419 28.98 -17.00 8.03
C ARG A 419 29.58 -15.72 8.63
N LYS A 420 29.45 -15.50 9.93
CA LYS A 420 30.05 -14.35 10.63
C LYS A 420 31.50 -14.60 11.05
N TYR A 421 31.79 -15.81 11.53
CA TYR A 421 33.09 -16.22 12.04
C TYR A 421 33.57 -17.49 11.32
N PRO A 422 34.01 -17.36 10.06
CA PRO A 422 34.47 -18.50 9.27
C PRO A 422 35.71 -19.14 9.92
N ASN A 423 35.82 -20.47 9.83
CA ASN A 423 36.97 -21.26 10.30
C ASN A 423 37.32 -21.18 11.81
N LYS A 424 36.43 -20.67 12.69
CA LYS A 424 36.69 -20.62 14.15
C LYS A 424 36.19 -21.84 14.93
N TYR A 425 34.95 -22.30 14.68
CA TYR A 425 34.28 -23.32 15.50
C TYR A 425 34.06 -24.65 14.76
N GLU A 426 35.06 -25.10 14.00
CA GLU A 426 34.94 -26.29 13.13
C GLU A 426 34.78 -27.60 13.90
N SER A 427 35.25 -27.68 15.14
CA SER A 427 35.07 -28.85 16.01
C SER A 427 33.59 -29.23 16.19
N VAL A 428 32.68 -28.28 15.98
CA VAL A 428 31.23 -28.49 16.05
C VAL A 428 30.72 -29.33 14.88
N ILE A 429 31.36 -29.28 13.70
CA ILE A 429 30.87 -29.91 12.46
C ILE A 429 30.68 -31.41 12.63
N ALA A 430 31.63 -32.10 13.28
CA ALA A 430 31.52 -33.54 13.51
C ALA A 430 30.24 -33.91 14.28
N THR A 431 29.94 -33.16 15.35
CA THR A 431 28.71 -33.35 16.14
C THR A 431 27.45 -33.01 15.34
N LEU A 432 27.51 -32.05 14.41
CA LEU A 432 26.37 -31.76 13.53
C LEU A 432 26.10 -32.90 12.54
N CYS A 433 27.14 -33.47 11.94
CA CYS A 433 27.04 -34.60 11.02
C CYS A 433 26.49 -35.86 11.69
N GLU A 434 26.78 -36.10 12.98
CA GLU A 434 26.19 -37.21 13.74
C GLU A 434 24.66 -37.12 13.90
N ASN A 435 24.08 -35.92 13.77
CA ASN A 435 22.65 -35.68 13.97
C ASN A 435 21.88 -35.50 12.64
N LEU A 436 22.49 -35.84 11.51
CA LEU A 436 21.92 -35.66 10.17
C LEU A 436 20.59 -36.40 9.96
N ASP A 437 20.45 -37.59 10.55
CA ASP A 437 19.26 -38.44 10.46
C ASP A 437 18.03 -37.86 11.18
N SER A 438 18.21 -36.83 12.02
CA SER A 438 17.14 -36.20 12.79
C SER A 438 16.52 -34.97 12.10
N LEU A 439 16.94 -34.67 10.87
CA LEU A 439 16.54 -33.49 10.11
C LEU A 439 15.32 -33.76 9.23
N ASP A 440 14.16 -33.25 9.61
CA ASP A 440 12.94 -33.24 8.79
C ASP A 440 12.67 -31.87 8.16
N GLU A 441 13.08 -30.76 8.80
CA GLU A 441 12.80 -29.42 8.25
C GLU A 441 13.68 -28.99 7.07
N PRO A 442 13.07 -28.37 6.04
CA PRO A 442 13.79 -27.96 4.84
C PRO A 442 14.84 -26.88 5.11
N GLU A 443 14.59 -25.95 6.04
CA GLU A 443 15.55 -24.89 6.37
C GLU A 443 16.79 -25.45 7.08
N ALA A 444 16.59 -26.39 8.01
CA ALA A 444 17.69 -27.06 8.71
C ALA A 444 18.49 -27.97 7.78
N ARG A 445 17.82 -28.71 6.87
CA ARG A 445 18.50 -29.52 5.84
C ARG A 445 19.29 -28.66 4.87
N ALA A 446 18.73 -27.57 4.38
CA ALA A 446 19.45 -26.61 3.55
C ALA A 446 20.66 -26.01 4.30
N ALA A 447 20.51 -25.69 5.60
CA ALA A 447 21.61 -25.22 6.42
C ALA A 447 22.73 -26.26 6.57
N MET A 448 22.38 -27.54 6.80
CA MET A 448 23.36 -28.63 6.88
C MET A 448 24.08 -28.85 5.55
N ILE A 449 23.35 -28.93 4.44
CA ILE A 449 23.91 -29.08 3.09
C ILE A 449 24.85 -27.91 2.76
N TRP A 450 24.50 -26.70 3.20
CA TRP A 450 25.40 -25.54 3.08
C TRP A 450 26.69 -25.74 3.87
N ILE A 451 26.64 -26.23 5.11
CA ILE A 451 27.83 -26.50 5.95
C ILE A 451 28.71 -27.56 5.26
N VAL A 452 28.12 -28.66 4.79
CA VAL A 452 28.84 -29.73 4.10
C VAL A 452 29.51 -29.21 2.83
N GLY A 453 28.79 -28.45 1.99
CA GLY A 453 29.36 -27.88 0.76
C GLY A 453 30.46 -26.85 1.03
N GLU A 454 30.38 -26.09 2.13
CA GLU A 454 31.38 -25.07 2.45
C GLU A 454 32.65 -25.64 3.08
N TYR A 455 32.51 -26.64 3.95
CA TYR A 455 33.64 -27.30 4.61
C TYR A 455 33.99 -28.66 3.99
N ALA A 456 33.60 -28.91 2.74
CA ALA A 456 33.86 -30.14 1.99
C ALA A 456 35.34 -30.56 1.89
N GLU A 457 36.29 -29.64 2.05
CA GLU A 457 37.73 -29.97 2.08
C GLU A 457 38.17 -30.61 3.39
N ARG A 458 37.41 -30.37 4.48
CA ARG A 458 37.72 -30.86 5.84
C ARG A 458 36.84 -32.03 6.26
N ILE A 459 35.73 -32.23 5.58
CA ILE A 459 34.81 -33.35 5.79
C ILE A 459 35.20 -34.45 4.79
N ASP A 460 35.74 -35.56 5.29
CA ASP A 460 36.24 -36.64 4.44
C ASP A 460 35.11 -37.35 3.68
N ASN A 461 33.99 -37.63 4.36
CA ASN A 461 32.81 -38.33 3.83
C ASN A 461 31.72 -37.38 3.25
N ALA A 462 32.12 -36.21 2.73
CA ALA A 462 31.16 -35.20 2.25
C ALA A 462 30.39 -35.65 1.00
N ASP A 463 31.02 -36.47 0.15
CA ASP A 463 30.46 -37.11 -1.03
C ASP A 463 29.32 -38.08 -0.66
N GLU A 464 29.57 -39.03 0.24
CA GLU A 464 28.57 -40.00 0.71
C GLU A 464 27.36 -39.28 1.35
N LEU A 465 27.63 -38.23 2.15
CA LEU A 465 26.57 -37.45 2.78
C LEU A 465 25.70 -36.70 1.76
N LEU A 466 26.31 -36.05 0.76
CA LEU A 466 25.55 -35.34 -0.28
C LEU A 466 24.83 -36.30 -1.24
N GLU A 467 25.37 -37.49 -1.49
CA GLU A 467 24.73 -38.53 -2.30
C GLU A 467 23.41 -38.99 -1.64
N SER A 468 23.41 -39.22 -0.33
CA SER A 468 22.19 -39.58 0.41
C SER A 468 21.07 -38.53 0.27
N PHE A 469 21.41 -37.24 0.21
CA PHE A 469 20.44 -36.17 -0.05
C PHE A 469 20.01 -36.10 -1.52
N LEU A 470 20.87 -36.54 -2.44
CA LEU A 470 20.60 -36.55 -3.87
C LEU A 470 19.63 -37.67 -4.27
N GLU A 471 19.65 -38.81 -3.58
CA GLU A 471 18.68 -39.90 -3.79
C GLU A 471 17.23 -39.43 -3.57
N GLY A 472 17.01 -38.52 -2.60
CA GLY A 472 15.71 -37.91 -2.30
C GLY A 472 15.37 -36.64 -3.08
N PHE A 473 16.14 -36.26 -4.11
CA PHE A 473 16.08 -34.91 -4.72
C PHE A 473 14.68 -34.42 -5.09
N HIS A 474 13.81 -35.28 -5.64
CA HIS A 474 12.45 -34.90 -6.07
C HIS A 474 11.46 -34.72 -4.92
N ASP A 475 11.68 -35.41 -3.80
CA ASP A 475 10.82 -35.34 -2.62
C ASP A 475 11.15 -34.13 -1.74
N GLU A 476 12.30 -33.49 -2.00
CA GLU A 476 12.75 -32.29 -1.29
C GLU A 476 12.10 -30.99 -1.76
N SER A 477 12.07 -30.00 -0.86
CA SER A 477 11.67 -28.63 -1.20
C SER A 477 12.65 -27.96 -2.18
N THR A 478 12.17 -26.98 -2.95
CA THR A 478 12.98 -26.23 -3.92
C THR A 478 14.18 -25.53 -3.29
N GLN A 479 14.06 -25.04 -2.05
CA GLN A 479 15.17 -24.43 -1.31
C GLN A 479 16.29 -25.44 -1.05
N VAL A 480 15.95 -26.67 -0.67
CA VAL A 480 16.91 -27.76 -0.42
C VAL A 480 17.55 -28.19 -1.74
N GLN A 481 16.77 -28.35 -2.81
CA GLN A 481 17.28 -28.70 -4.15
C GLN A 481 18.31 -27.67 -4.67
N LEU A 482 18.00 -26.38 -4.57
CA LEU A 482 18.91 -25.29 -4.95
C LEU A 482 20.21 -25.30 -4.13
N GLN A 483 20.09 -25.57 -2.83
CA GLN A 483 21.23 -25.61 -1.93
C GLN A 483 22.09 -26.85 -2.17
N LEU A 484 21.49 -27.99 -2.50
CA LEU A 484 22.17 -29.23 -2.87
C LEU A 484 22.93 -29.08 -4.19
N LEU A 485 22.29 -28.52 -5.21
CA LEU A 485 22.94 -28.19 -6.48
C LEU A 485 24.18 -27.32 -6.25
N THR A 486 24.05 -26.27 -5.44
CA THR A 486 25.18 -25.37 -5.12
C THR A 486 26.27 -26.09 -4.32
N ALA A 487 25.91 -26.95 -3.36
CA ALA A 487 26.86 -27.69 -2.52
C ALA A 487 27.65 -28.72 -3.33
N ILE A 488 27.00 -29.46 -4.23
CA ILE A 488 27.65 -30.44 -5.10
C ILE A 488 28.60 -29.75 -6.10
N VAL A 489 28.21 -28.60 -6.66
CA VAL A 489 29.10 -27.80 -7.53
C VAL A 489 30.32 -27.31 -6.75
N LYS A 490 30.15 -26.85 -5.50
CA LYS A 490 31.28 -26.48 -4.63
C LYS A 490 32.18 -27.67 -4.33
N LEU A 491 31.60 -28.82 -4.00
CA LEU A 491 32.32 -30.06 -3.75
C LEU A 491 33.17 -30.45 -4.98
N PHE A 492 32.62 -30.32 -6.19
CA PHE A 492 33.35 -30.60 -7.43
C PHE A 492 34.51 -29.66 -7.71
N LEU A 493 34.33 -28.36 -7.45
CA LEU A 493 35.41 -27.38 -7.60
C LEU A 493 36.56 -27.61 -6.58
N LYS A 494 36.28 -28.32 -5.48
CA LYS A 494 37.25 -28.66 -4.43
C LYS A 494 37.89 -30.04 -4.65
N LYS A 495 37.08 -31.06 -4.96
CA LYS A 495 37.47 -32.47 -5.17
C LYS A 495 36.99 -33.00 -6.55
N PRO A 496 37.58 -32.55 -7.67
CA PRO A 496 37.05 -32.84 -9.01
C PRO A 496 37.16 -34.31 -9.44
N THR A 497 38.10 -35.07 -8.88
CA THR A 497 38.38 -36.47 -9.27
C THR A 497 37.34 -37.48 -8.78
N GLU A 498 36.69 -37.24 -7.65
CA GLU A 498 35.79 -38.20 -6.99
C GLU A 498 34.31 -37.86 -7.19
N THR A 499 33.99 -36.65 -7.69
CA THR A 499 32.63 -36.08 -7.61
C THR A 499 32.01 -35.79 -8.98
N GLN A 500 32.66 -36.24 -10.05
CA GLN A 500 32.21 -36.01 -11.42
C GLN A 500 30.85 -36.64 -11.71
N GLU A 501 30.59 -37.84 -11.19
CA GLU A 501 29.31 -38.55 -11.35
C GLU A 501 28.17 -37.81 -10.62
N LEU A 502 28.40 -37.40 -9.37
CA LEU A 502 27.44 -36.65 -8.55
C LEU A 502 27.00 -35.33 -9.21
N VAL A 503 27.94 -34.58 -9.79
CA VAL A 503 27.63 -33.32 -10.49
C VAL A 503 26.81 -33.56 -11.74
N GLN A 504 27.14 -34.60 -12.52
CA GLN A 504 26.38 -34.92 -13.72
C GLN A 504 24.95 -35.32 -13.37
N GLN A 505 24.78 -36.14 -12.32
CA GLN A 505 23.49 -36.57 -11.84
C GLN A 505 22.64 -35.40 -11.32
N VAL A 506 23.18 -34.53 -10.47
CA VAL A 506 22.40 -33.39 -9.96
C VAL A 506 22.05 -32.40 -11.07
N LEU A 507 22.93 -32.20 -12.06
CA LEU A 507 22.65 -31.32 -13.20
C LEU A 507 21.60 -31.93 -14.14
N SER A 508 21.59 -33.25 -14.37
CA SER A 508 20.54 -33.89 -15.16
C SER A 508 19.19 -33.79 -14.45
N LEU A 509 19.15 -34.11 -13.16
CA LEU A 509 17.93 -34.01 -12.34
C LEU A 509 17.40 -32.57 -12.29
N ALA A 510 18.28 -31.58 -12.13
CA ALA A 510 17.89 -30.17 -12.09
C ALA A 510 17.44 -29.62 -13.45
N THR A 511 17.99 -30.11 -14.57
CA THR A 511 17.70 -29.54 -15.91
C THR A 511 16.60 -30.27 -16.67
N GLN A 512 16.53 -31.60 -16.57
CA GLN A 512 15.60 -32.43 -17.33
C GLN A 512 14.34 -32.75 -16.54
N ASP A 513 14.50 -33.05 -15.24
CA ASP A 513 13.43 -33.61 -14.41
C ASP A 513 12.79 -32.58 -13.46
N SER A 514 13.33 -31.36 -13.40
CA SER A 514 12.76 -30.28 -12.57
C SER A 514 11.79 -29.39 -13.34
N ASP A 515 10.62 -29.15 -12.75
CA ASP A 515 9.61 -28.21 -13.24
C ASP A 515 9.87 -26.74 -12.84
N ASN A 516 10.79 -26.49 -11.91
CA ASN A 516 11.06 -25.14 -11.42
C ASN A 516 12.02 -24.39 -12.37
N PRO A 517 11.60 -23.26 -12.99
CA PRO A 517 12.44 -22.52 -13.93
C PRO A 517 13.73 -21.99 -13.32
N ASP A 518 13.72 -21.54 -12.07
CA ASP A 518 14.90 -20.99 -11.38
C ASP A 518 15.94 -22.09 -11.12
N LEU A 519 15.50 -23.27 -10.65
CA LEU A 519 16.39 -24.42 -10.45
C LEU A 519 16.98 -24.91 -11.78
N ARG A 520 16.18 -24.96 -12.83
CA ARG A 520 16.60 -25.36 -14.19
C ARG A 520 17.62 -24.37 -14.77
N ASP A 521 17.33 -23.07 -14.72
CA ASP A 521 18.23 -22.04 -15.24
C ASP A 521 19.53 -21.99 -14.45
N ARG A 522 19.47 -22.13 -13.13
CA ARG A 522 20.67 -22.23 -12.29
C ARG A 522 21.49 -23.47 -12.61
N GLY A 523 20.84 -24.60 -12.89
CA GLY A 523 21.48 -25.81 -13.41
C GLY A 523 22.20 -25.56 -14.74
N TYR A 524 21.55 -24.88 -15.71
CA TYR A 524 22.20 -24.51 -16.97
C TYR A 524 23.37 -23.54 -16.80
N ILE A 525 23.25 -22.57 -15.88
CA ILE A 525 24.34 -21.64 -15.58
C ILE A 525 25.54 -22.41 -15.02
N TYR A 526 25.34 -23.29 -14.04
CA TYR A 526 26.42 -24.11 -13.49
C TYR A 526 27.03 -25.04 -14.55
N TRP A 527 26.21 -25.69 -15.38
CA TRP A 527 26.70 -26.54 -16.46
C TRP A 527 27.55 -25.76 -17.46
N ARG A 528 27.09 -24.59 -17.91
CA ARG A 528 27.83 -23.72 -18.84
C ARG A 528 29.11 -23.18 -18.21
N LEU A 529 29.05 -22.79 -16.94
CA LEU A 529 30.20 -22.24 -16.21
C LEU A 529 31.30 -23.32 -16.04
N LEU A 530 30.92 -24.52 -15.60
CA LEU A 530 31.85 -25.64 -15.41
C LEU A 530 32.41 -26.18 -16.73
N SER A 531 31.63 -26.19 -17.81
CA SER A 531 32.07 -26.68 -19.12
C SER A 531 32.90 -25.68 -19.92
N THR A 532 32.70 -24.38 -19.70
CA THR A 532 33.44 -23.32 -20.41
C THR A 532 34.78 -23.05 -19.74
N ASP A 533 34.78 -22.79 -18.42
CA ASP A 533 36.00 -22.48 -17.68
C ASP A 533 35.88 -22.85 -16.19
N PRO A 534 36.40 -24.02 -15.78
CA PRO A 534 36.43 -24.45 -14.39
C PRO A 534 37.22 -23.52 -13.46
N VAL A 535 38.21 -22.78 -13.99
CA VAL A 535 39.05 -21.88 -13.19
C VAL A 535 38.25 -20.62 -12.83
N ALA A 536 37.60 -20.00 -13.81
CA ALA A 536 36.67 -18.89 -13.56
C ALA A 536 35.48 -19.33 -12.69
N ALA A 537 34.99 -20.55 -12.87
CA ALA A 537 33.96 -21.12 -12.00
C ALA A 537 34.41 -21.17 -10.53
N LYS A 538 35.67 -21.55 -10.29
CA LYS A 538 36.26 -21.59 -8.95
C LYS A 538 36.33 -20.20 -8.32
N GLU A 539 36.78 -19.20 -9.08
CA GLU A 539 36.87 -17.81 -8.60
C GLU A 539 35.50 -17.22 -8.24
N VAL A 540 34.47 -17.50 -9.04
CA VAL A 540 33.11 -16.95 -8.81
C VAL A 540 32.39 -17.71 -7.69
N VAL A 541 32.41 -19.04 -7.71
CA VAL A 541 31.59 -19.87 -6.81
C VAL A 541 32.20 -20.00 -5.42
N LEU A 542 33.53 -20.03 -5.33
CA LEU A 542 34.26 -20.07 -4.05
C LEU A 542 34.69 -18.68 -3.56
N ALA A 543 34.20 -17.61 -4.19
CA ALA A 543 34.44 -16.25 -3.72
C ALA A 543 34.01 -16.08 -2.25
N GLU A 544 34.81 -15.33 -1.49
CA GLU A 544 34.48 -14.97 -0.11
C GLU A 544 33.21 -14.10 -0.11
N LYS A 545 32.21 -14.52 0.66
CA LYS A 545 30.92 -13.83 0.74
C LYS A 545 30.98 -12.74 1.81
N PRO A 546 30.27 -11.61 1.63
CA PRO A 546 30.15 -10.60 2.67
C PRO A 546 29.63 -11.19 3.99
N LEU A 547 30.25 -10.77 5.09
CA LEU A 547 29.86 -11.17 6.43
C LEU A 547 28.45 -10.67 6.73
N ILE A 548 27.67 -11.46 7.47
CA ILE A 548 26.35 -11.03 7.93
C ILE A 548 26.46 -9.93 8.99
N SER A 549 25.60 -8.92 8.93
CA SER A 549 25.38 -7.94 9.99
C SER A 549 23.99 -8.13 10.59
N GLU A 550 23.80 -7.75 11.87
CA GLU A 550 22.50 -7.81 12.57
C GLU A 550 21.51 -6.75 12.04
N GLU A 551 21.94 -5.89 11.12
CA GLU A 551 21.17 -4.74 10.59
C GLU A 551 19.90 -5.16 9.83
N THR A 552 19.75 -6.44 9.47
CA THR A 552 18.58 -6.97 8.77
C THR A 552 17.28 -6.90 9.57
N ASP A 553 17.34 -6.82 10.91
CA ASP A 553 16.15 -6.70 11.78
C ASP A 553 15.93 -5.26 12.30
N LEU A 554 16.69 -4.28 11.81
CA LEU A 554 16.49 -2.87 12.15
C LEU A 554 15.41 -2.26 11.24
N ILE A 555 14.54 -1.45 11.84
CA ILE A 555 13.64 -0.61 11.06
C ILE A 555 14.49 0.44 10.35
N GLU A 556 14.19 0.68 9.08
CA GLU A 556 14.85 1.69 8.27
C GLU A 556 14.79 3.06 9.00
N PRO A 557 15.91 3.81 9.13
CA PRO A 557 15.96 4.99 9.98
C PRO A 557 14.90 6.04 9.67
N THR A 558 14.57 6.28 8.40
CA THR A 558 13.55 7.28 8.05
C THR A 558 12.15 6.83 8.45
N LEU A 559 11.83 5.55 8.28
CA LEU A 559 10.59 4.94 8.76
C LEU A 559 10.51 4.97 10.29
N LEU A 560 11.62 4.73 11.00
CA LEU A 560 11.66 4.83 12.45
C LEU A 560 11.35 6.26 12.92
N GLU A 561 11.89 7.28 12.26
CA GLU A 561 11.62 8.68 12.57
C GLU A 561 10.15 9.06 12.36
N GLU A 562 9.54 8.56 11.29
CA GLU A 562 8.12 8.73 11.04
C GLU A 562 7.26 8.00 12.10
N LEU A 563 7.59 6.74 12.42
CA LEU A 563 6.85 5.95 13.41
C LEU A 563 6.94 6.53 14.83
N ILE A 564 8.01 7.25 15.18
CA ILE A 564 8.13 7.96 16.46
C ILE A 564 7.04 9.04 16.58
N CYS A 565 6.74 9.75 15.50
CA CYS A 565 5.65 10.73 15.48
C CYS A 565 4.27 10.07 15.64
N HIS A 566 4.18 8.76 15.44
CA HIS A 566 2.97 7.96 15.56
C HIS A 566 2.91 7.07 16.83
N ILE A 567 3.81 7.25 17.81
CA ILE A 567 3.81 6.45 19.07
C ILE A 567 2.44 6.47 19.75
N GLY A 568 1.91 5.31 20.15
CA GLY A 568 0.59 5.19 20.75
C GLY A 568 -0.58 5.24 19.75
N THR A 569 -0.31 5.26 18.45
CA THR A 569 -1.31 5.03 17.40
C THR A 569 -1.17 3.62 16.81
N LEU A 570 -2.11 3.20 15.96
CA LEU A 570 -2.04 1.87 15.33
C LEU A 570 -0.78 1.68 14.48
N ALA A 571 -0.29 2.72 13.79
CA ALA A 571 0.90 2.63 12.94
C ALA A 571 2.15 2.20 13.72
N SER A 572 2.35 2.76 14.92
CA SER A 572 3.49 2.42 15.77
C SER A 572 3.36 1.04 16.42
N VAL A 573 2.15 0.48 16.54
CA VAL A 573 1.95 -0.89 17.04
C VAL A 573 2.22 -1.90 15.92
N TYR A 574 1.77 -1.62 14.70
CA TYR A 574 1.99 -2.50 13.55
C TYR A 574 3.42 -2.43 12.97
N HIS A 575 4.24 -1.45 13.37
CA HIS A 575 5.55 -1.15 12.76
C HIS A 575 5.44 -0.97 11.25
N LYS A 576 4.34 -0.35 10.80
CA LYS A 576 4.06 -0.08 9.40
C LYS A 576 3.64 1.38 9.26
N PRO A 577 4.04 2.05 8.17
CA PRO A 577 3.59 3.41 7.94
C PRO A 577 2.06 3.43 7.79
N PRO A 578 1.37 4.53 8.19
CA PRO A 578 -0.08 4.63 8.06
C PRO A 578 -0.58 4.38 6.63
N SER A 579 0.22 4.77 5.63
CA SER A 579 -0.06 4.57 4.21
C SER A 579 -0.19 3.09 3.80
N ALA A 580 0.36 2.15 4.58
CA ALA A 580 0.34 0.74 4.24
C ALA A 580 -1.00 0.03 4.56
N PHE A 581 -1.86 0.64 5.38
CA PHE A 581 -3.12 0.01 5.81
C PHE A 581 -4.34 0.94 5.73
N VAL A 582 -4.17 2.20 5.33
CA VAL A 582 -5.27 3.11 5.03
C VAL A 582 -5.29 3.36 3.51
N GLU A 583 -6.03 2.53 2.78
CA GLU A 583 -6.32 2.77 1.37
C GLU A 583 -7.30 3.96 1.26
N GLY A 584 -6.91 5.04 0.56
CA GLY A 584 -7.81 6.14 0.19
C GLY A 584 -7.67 7.47 0.95
N SER A 585 -6.78 7.62 1.93
CA SER A 585 -6.55 8.93 2.56
C SER A 585 -5.53 9.76 1.77
N ARG A 586 -6.05 10.60 0.86
CA ARG A 586 -5.27 11.68 0.23
C ARG A 586 -4.86 12.68 1.32
N GLY A 587 -3.65 12.56 1.86
CA GLY A 587 -3.08 13.58 2.74
C GLY A 587 -2.53 13.11 4.09
N VAL A 588 -2.08 11.86 4.24
CA VAL A 588 -1.25 11.53 5.40
C VAL A 588 0.05 12.34 5.31
N GLN A 589 0.13 13.44 6.06
CA GLN A 589 1.36 14.20 6.22
C GLN A 589 2.42 13.26 6.78
N HIS A 590 3.56 13.14 6.08
CA HIS A 590 4.76 12.55 6.66
C HIS A 590 5.22 13.42 7.82
N LYS A 591 4.80 13.08 9.04
CA LYS A 591 5.27 13.75 10.26
C LYS A 591 6.72 13.30 10.47
N ARG A 592 7.67 14.17 10.12
CA ARG A 592 9.10 13.94 10.37
C ARG A 592 9.53 14.63 11.66
N LEU A 593 10.54 14.06 12.31
CA LEU A 593 11.19 14.69 13.45
C LEU A 593 11.92 15.98 12.99
N PRO A 594 12.04 16.99 13.86
CA PRO A 594 12.80 18.20 13.54
C PRO A 594 14.27 17.88 13.23
N PRO A 595 14.91 18.56 12.24
CA PRO A 595 16.33 18.37 11.99
C PRO A 595 17.16 18.80 13.22
N ARG A 596 18.17 18.00 13.57
CA ARG A 596 19.04 18.23 14.74
C ARG A 596 19.71 19.61 14.66
N ALA A 597 19.45 20.47 15.64
CA ALA A 597 20.25 21.67 15.85
C ALA A 597 21.57 21.26 16.53
N GLY A 598 22.69 21.26 15.80
CA GLY A 598 24.03 21.20 16.42
C GLY A 598 25.11 20.32 15.79
N SER A 599 24.92 19.66 14.64
CA SER A 599 26.05 18.98 13.96
C SER A 599 26.77 19.93 13.00
N GLY A 600 27.62 20.79 13.56
CA GLY A 600 28.71 21.41 12.82
C GLY A 600 29.88 20.43 12.67
N GLU A 601 29.69 19.38 11.87
CA GLU A 601 30.79 18.55 11.37
C GLU A 601 30.80 18.61 9.84
N SER A 602 31.67 19.47 9.33
CA SER A 602 32.21 19.39 7.99
C SER A 602 32.79 18.00 7.75
N THR A 603 32.07 17.18 7.00
CA THR A 603 32.62 16.00 6.32
C THR A 603 32.80 16.36 4.85
N GLU A 604 33.99 16.87 4.52
CA GLU A 604 34.52 16.79 3.16
C GLU A 604 34.54 15.32 2.76
N SER A 605 33.74 14.95 1.76
CA SER A 605 33.92 13.71 1.01
C SER A 605 34.58 14.08 -0.32
N PRO A 606 35.66 13.39 -0.74
CA PRO A 606 36.40 13.75 -1.94
C PRO A 606 35.61 13.42 -3.20
N ASP A 607 35.61 14.39 -4.10
CA ASP A 607 35.08 14.33 -5.46
C ASP A 607 35.96 13.41 -6.33
N VAL A 608 35.48 12.21 -6.66
CA VAL A 608 35.95 11.40 -7.81
C VAL A 608 34.74 10.65 -8.39
N GLY A 609 34.43 10.91 -9.66
CA GLY A 609 33.20 10.50 -10.33
C GLY A 609 33.12 9.07 -10.90
N GLN A 610 32.13 8.91 -11.80
CA GLN A 610 31.69 7.72 -12.58
C GLN A 610 30.63 6.85 -11.87
N SER A 611 29.35 6.93 -12.24
CA SER A 611 28.66 6.33 -13.41
C SER A 611 28.49 4.80 -13.36
N GLY A 612 27.27 4.34 -13.06
CA GLY A 612 26.77 2.97 -13.25
C GLY A 612 25.25 2.93 -13.00
N PRO A 613 24.44 2.17 -13.78
CA PRO A 613 22.98 2.19 -13.69
C PRO A 613 22.49 1.21 -12.62
N SER A 614 21.71 1.66 -11.63
CA SER A 614 21.07 0.77 -10.65
C SER A 614 19.55 0.84 -10.78
N GLU A 615 19.02 -0.33 -11.13
CA GLU A 615 17.70 -0.95 -10.97
C GLU A 615 16.47 -0.13 -10.52
N ALA A 616 15.37 -0.41 -11.23
CA ALA A 616 14.02 0.09 -10.98
C ALA A 616 13.46 -0.30 -9.59
N PRO A 617 12.68 0.58 -8.94
CA PRO A 617 11.99 0.24 -7.69
C PRO A 617 10.82 -0.75 -7.95
N PRO A 618 10.51 -1.64 -6.97
CA PRO A 618 9.53 -2.70 -7.14
C PRO A 618 8.10 -2.14 -7.24
N ALA A 619 7.36 -2.59 -8.25
CA ALA A 619 5.94 -2.27 -8.42
C ALA A 619 5.09 -2.95 -7.34
N VAL A 620 4.51 -2.15 -6.45
CA VAL A 620 3.54 -2.58 -5.42
C VAL A 620 2.18 -2.81 -6.10
N ILE A 621 1.63 -4.01 -5.94
CA ILE A 621 0.30 -4.41 -6.43
C ILE A 621 -0.75 -4.04 -5.36
N PRO A 622 -1.80 -3.24 -5.66
CA PRO A 622 -2.87 -2.94 -4.71
C PRO A 622 -3.95 -4.04 -4.63
N SER A 623 -4.67 -4.07 -3.51
CA SER A 623 -5.69 -5.06 -3.09
C SER A 623 -6.98 -5.01 -3.92
N GLN A 624 -7.70 -6.14 -4.02
CA GLN A 624 -8.91 -6.39 -4.84
C GLN A 624 -10.20 -5.63 -4.44
N GLY A 625 -10.16 -4.56 -3.64
CA GLY A 625 -11.34 -3.98 -2.97
C GLY A 625 -12.23 -3.06 -3.81
N ASP A 626 -11.66 -2.26 -4.71
CA ASP A 626 -12.36 -1.08 -5.25
C ASP A 626 -13.18 -1.30 -6.53
N LEU A 627 -13.10 -2.47 -7.18
CA LEU A 627 -13.83 -2.76 -8.43
C LEU A 627 -15.10 -3.61 -8.26
N LEU A 628 -15.34 -4.16 -7.06
CA LEU A 628 -16.49 -5.06 -6.84
C LEU A 628 -17.84 -4.34 -6.83
N GLY A 629 -17.86 -3.02 -6.55
CA GLY A 629 -19.09 -2.24 -6.47
C GLY A 629 -19.80 -2.01 -7.82
N ASP A 630 -19.04 -1.98 -8.92
CA ASP A 630 -19.57 -1.65 -10.25
C ASP A 630 -19.88 -2.90 -11.11
N LEU A 631 -19.36 -4.07 -10.72
CA LEU A 631 -19.57 -5.36 -11.42
C LEU A 631 -20.80 -6.15 -10.95
N LEU A 632 -21.42 -5.77 -9.82
CA LEU A 632 -22.59 -6.44 -9.27
C LEU A 632 -23.95 -5.92 -9.79
N ASN A 633 -23.94 -4.92 -10.67
CA ASN A 633 -25.16 -4.33 -11.27
C ASN A 633 -25.50 -4.81 -12.69
N LEU A 634 -24.83 -5.86 -13.20
CA LEU A 634 -25.19 -6.48 -14.48
C LEU A 634 -26.10 -7.69 -14.25
N ASP A 635 -27.40 -7.43 -14.17
CA ASP A 635 -28.44 -8.45 -14.34
C ASP A 635 -28.56 -8.78 -15.85
N LEU A 636 -28.15 -9.99 -16.24
CA LEU A 636 -28.14 -10.49 -17.62
C LEU A 636 -29.38 -11.37 -17.87
N ALA A 637 -30.45 -10.76 -18.40
CA ALA A 637 -31.50 -11.50 -19.10
C ALA A 637 -31.09 -11.77 -20.56
N PRO A 638 -31.43 -12.93 -21.16
CA PRO A 638 -31.00 -13.28 -22.51
C PRO A 638 -31.76 -12.49 -23.59
N PRO A 639 -31.14 -12.20 -24.76
CA PRO A 639 -31.65 -11.22 -25.71
C PRO A 639 -32.69 -11.83 -26.65
N THR A 640 -33.86 -11.21 -26.74
CA THR A 640 -34.75 -11.30 -27.92
C THR A 640 -34.43 -10.14 -28.87
N ALA A 641 -33.99 -10.48 -30.07
CA ALA A 641 -33.74 -9.54 -31.14
C ALA A 641 -35.03 -8.82 -31.58
N THR A 642 -35.03 -7.49 -31.65
CA THR A 642 -35.92 -6.75 -32.56
C THR A 642 -35.28 -5.45 -33.07
N VAL A 643 -35.47 -5.25 -34.37
CA VAL A 643 -35.02 -4.15 -35.25
C VAL A 643 -36.04 -2.98 -35.15
N PRO A 644 -35.69 -1.71 -35.43
CA PRO A 644 -36.28 -0.54 -34.77
C PRO A 644 -37.58 -0.07 -35.42
N SER A 645 -38.46 0.57 -34.61
CA SER A 645 -39.57 1.37 -35.11
C SER A 645 -39.85 2.59 -34.24
N VAL A 646 -39.99 3.73 -34.91
CA VAL A 646 -40.43 5.03 -34.41
C VAL A 646 -41.94 5.01 -34.09
N GLN A 647 -42.34 5.79 -33.07
CA GLN A 647 -43.66 5.92 -32.43
C GLN A 647 -44.85 6.14 -33.40
N PRO A 648 -46.12 5.87 -32.99
CA PRO A 648 -46.92 6.92 -32.34
C PRO A 648 -47.99 6.47 -31.31
N SER A 649 -48.56 7.49 -30.67
CA SER A 649 -49.58 7.59 -29.61
C SER A 649 -50.89 6.80 -29.78
N MET A 650 -51.49 6.41 -28.64
CA MET A 650 -52.85 5.86 -28.56
C MET A 650 -53.93 6.88 -28.94
N GLN A 651 -54.88 6.47 -29.79
CA GLN A 651 -56.27 6.92 -29.71
C GLN A 651 -57.23 5.79 -30.13
N MET A 652 -58.30 5.67 -29.36
CA MET A 652 -59.37 4.66 -29.41
C MET A 652 -60.18 4.75 -30.72
N GLY A 653 -60.63 3.61 -31.28
CA GLY A 653 -61.85 3.57 -32.10
C GLY A 653 -61.89 2.63 -33.32
N ALA A 654 -62.65 1.55 -33.17
CA ALA A 654 -63.59 0.94 -34.14
C ALA A 654 -63.12 0.19 -35.42
N MET A 655 -63.68 -1.01 -35.52
CA MET A 655 -64.17 -1.74 -36.70
C MET A 655 -63.22 -2.61 -37.55
N ASP A 656 -63.37 -3.91 -37.28
CA ASP A 656 -63.25 -5.09 -38.15
C ASP A 656 -64.06 -4.96 -39.47
N LEU A 657 -63.59 -5.61 -40.55
CA LEU A 657 -64.34 -6.55 -41.42
C LEU A 657 -63.81 -6.63 -42.88
N LEU A 658 -63.69 -7.88 -43.37
CA LEU A 658 -63.49 -8.38 -44.75
C LEU A 658 -62.03 -8.45 -45.25
N GLY A 659 -61.44 -9.58 -45.67
CA GLY A 659 -61.95 -10.90 -45.98
C GLY A 659 -61.17 -11.51 -47.17
N GLY A 660 -60.69 -12.75 -47.01
CA GLY A 660 -60.69 -13.78 -48.07
C GLY A 660 -59.50 -13.96 -49.03
N GLY A 661 -59.06 -15.23 -49.15
CA GLY A 661 -58.69 -15.90 -50.42
C GLY A 661 -57.19 -16.12 -50.68
N LEU A 662 -56.64 -17.36 -50.56
CA LEU A 662 -56.52 -18.41 -51.61
C LEU A 662 -55.41 -18.08 -52.65
N ASP A 663 -54.49 -18.94 -53.13
CA ASP A 663 -54.39 -20.41 -53.23
C ASP A 663 -52.97 -20.84 -53.72
N SER A 664 -52.68 -22.15 -53.63
CA SER A 664 -51.73 -23.02 -54.37
C SER A 664 -50.23 -23.01 -54.06
N LEU A 665 -49.56 -24.08 -53.55
CA LEU A 665 -49.50 -25.54 -53.79
C LEU A 665 -48.35 -26.02 -54.73
N VAL A 666 -47.36 -26.69 -54.11
CA VAL A 666 -46.86 -28.07 -54.42
C VAL A 666 -45.72 -28.34 -55.45
N CYS A 667 -44.87 -29.32 -55.04
CA CYS A 667 -43.95 -30.26 -55.74
C CYS A 667 -42.43 -29.97 -55.59
N SER A 668 -41.63 -30.70 -54.81
CA SER A 668 -41.16 -32.12 -54.84
C SER A 668 -40.02 -32.46 -55.85
N SER A 669 -38.78 -32.68 -55.32
CA SER A 669 -37.70 -33.66 -55.70
C SER A 669 -37.20 -33.76 -57.17
N PRO A 670 -36.05 -34.43 -57.54
CA PRO A 670 -35.30 -35.51 -56.85
C PRO A 670 -33.75 -35.56 -56.99
N MET A 671 -33.18 -36.66 -56.47
CA MET A 671 -31.80 -37.21 -56.48
C MET A 671 -31.19 -37.56 -57.87
N GLY A 672 -29.85 -37.69 -57.96
CA GLY A 672 -29.19 -38.83 -58.63
C GLY A 672 -27.92 -38.62 -59.53
N ALA A 673 -26.77 -39.11 -59.04
CA ALA A 673 -25.68 -39.88 -59.71
C ALA A 673 -24.80 -39.33 -60.89
N GLY A 674 -23.46 -39.49 -60.75
CA GLY A 674 -22.64 -40.30 -61.69
C GLY A 674 -21.48 -39.69 -62.51
N LEU A 675 -20.23 -39.94 -62.05
CA LEU A 675 -19.01 -40.43 -62.78
C LEU A 675 -18.20 -39.56 -63.79
N GLY A 676 -16.87 -39.50 -63.57
CA GLY A 676 -15.83 -39.34 -64.62
C GLY A 676 -14.47 -38.74 -64.19
N ALA A 677 -13.45 -39.58 -63.93
CA ALA A 677 -12.03 -39.26 -63.67
C ALA A 677 -11.26 -38.83 -64.96
N ALA A 678 -10.02 -38.31 -65.04
CA ALA A 678 -8.71 -38.47 -64.34
C ALA A 678 -7.69 -37.44 -64.97
N PRO A 679 -6.34 -37.52 -64.86
CA PRO A 679 -5.43 -37.54 -63.69
C PRO A 679 -4.10 -36.69 -63.82
N ALA A 680 -3.35 -36.65 -62.70
CA ALA A 680 -1.88 -36.81 -62.54
C ALA A 680 -0.82 -35.71 -62.86
N ALA A 681 0.02 -35.49 -61.84
CA ALA A 681 1.51 -35.47 -61.81
C ALA A 681 2.30 -34.21 -62.25
N MET A 682 3.03 -33.60 -61.30
CA MET A 682 4.51 -33.64 -61.13
C MET A 682 5.03 -32.53 -60.15
N PRO A 683 6.27 -32.68 -59.59
CA PRO A 683 6.66 -32.29 -58.22
C PRO A 683 7.98 -31.47 -58.16
N ALA A 684 8.54 -31.20 -56.97
CA ALA A 684 9.96 -31.41 -56.63
C ALA A 684 10.30 -30.91 -55.21
N SER A 685 11.16 -31.69 -54.53
CA SER A 685 11.72 -31.46 -53.20
C SER A 685 13.27 -31.38 -53.26
N LEU A 686 13.86 -31.13 -52.08
CA LEU A 686 15.22 -31.49 -51.60
C LEU A 686 16.39 -30.49 -51.77
N GLY A 687 16.83 -29.96 -50.62
CA GLY A 687 18.15 -30.31 -50.04
C GLY A 687 19.26 -29.24 -50.01
N GLY A 688 19.82 -28.98 -48.81
CA GLY A 688 21.20 -28.49 -48.62
C GLY A 688 21.38 -27.30 -47.67
N ALA A 689 21.92 -27.53 -46.46
CA ALA A 689 22.54 -26.52 -45.58
C ALA A 689 24.03 -26.33 -45.98
N PRO A 690 24.91 -25.56 -45.27
CA PRO A 690 24.79 -24.42 -44.32
C PRO A 690 25.71 -23.21 -44.70
N ALA A 691 25.71 -22.06 -43.97
CA ALA A 691 26.91 -21.25 -43.62
C ALA A 691 26.64 -19.83 -43.03
N VAL A 692 27.19 -19.62 -41.84
CA VAL A 692 27.93 -18.48 -41.26
C VAL A 692 28.02 -17.13 -42.03
N GLY A 693 27.67 -16.03 -41.33
CA GLY A 693 28.50 -14.83 -41.19
C GLY A 693 28.30 -13.63 -42.13
N GLY A 694 28.27 -12.43 -41.54
CA GLY A 694 28.77 -11.19 -42.16
C GLY A 694 27.71 -10.22 -42.71
N GLY A 695 27.74 -8.98 -42.23
CA GLY A 695 26.85 -7.90 -42.67
C GLY A 695 27.25 -7.24 -44.00
N LEU A 696 26.53 -6.13 -44.26
CA LEU A 696 26.57 -5.16 -45.38
C LEU A 696 25.36 -5.26 -46.31
N GLY A 697 24.41 -4.35 -46.09
CA GLY A 697 23.25 -4.12 -46.96
C GLY A 697 22.69 -2.71 -46.84
N ASP A 698 23.55 -1.73 -46.53
CA ASP A 698 23.28 -0.30 -46.67
C ASP A 698 23.79 0.13 -48.05
N LEU A 699 22.96 0.04 -49.10
CA LEU A 699 23.33 0.53 -50.45
C LEU A 699 22.16 0.86 -51.42
N PHE A 700 20.89 0.82 -51.04
CA PHE A 700 19.79 1.09 -52.01
C PHE A 700 18.61 1.89 -51.45
N ASP A 701 18.84 3.12 -50.97
CA ASP A 701 17.76 4.12 -50.89
C ASP A 701 18.23 5.54 -51.23
N LEU A 702 18.73 5.69 -52.46
CA LEU A 702 19.07 6.97 -53.08
C LEU A 702 18.22 7.11 -54.35
N GLY A 703 16.99 7.64 -54.20
CA GLY A 703 16.12 7.84 -55.37
C GLY A 703 14.68 8.28 -55.09
N GLY A 704 14.49 9.50 -54.57
CA GLY A 704 13.36 10.39 -54.90
C GLY A 704 11.92 9.83 -54.93
N GLY A 705 11.22 9.99 -53.81
CA GLY A 705 9.90 10.63 -53.76
C GLY A 705 8.66 9.83 -54.18
N VAL A 706 8.08 9.07 -53.23
CA VAL A 706 6.64 9.09 -52.90
C VAL A 706 6.52 8.73 -51.40
N GLY A 707 5.86 9.56 -50.61
CA GLY A 707 5.88 9.52 -49.14
C GLY A 707 5.33 8.23 -48.51
N MET A 708 6.14 7.62 -47.66
CA MET A 708 5.64 6.74 -46.59
C MET A 708 5.18 7.59 -45.39
N PRO A 709 4.06 7.24 -44.73
CA PRO A 709 3.64 7.93 -43.53
C PRO A 709 4.64 7.65 -42.41
N THR A 710 5.12 8.71 -41.77
CA THR A 710 5.96 8.69 -40.57
C THR A 710 5.27 7.91 -39.47
N GLY A 711 5.64 6.65 -39.25
CA GLY A 711 5.13 5.85 -38.14
C GLY A 711 5.65 6.41 -36.81
N SER A 712 4.74 6.71 -35.88
CA SER A 712 5.08 7.01 -34.49
C SER A 712 5.85 5.83 -33.86
N TYR A 713 6.88 6.12 -33.07
CA TYR A 713 7.62 5.08 -32.33
C TYR A 713 6.68 4.27 -31.43
N VAL A 714 6.74 2.94 -31.54
CA VAL A 714 6.00 2.00 -30.67
C VAL A 714 7.01 1.23 -29.84
N ALA A 715 6.86 1.27 -28.51
CA ALA A 715 7.72 0.52 -27.60
C ALA A 715 7.50 -0.99 -27.74
N PRO A 716 8.52 -1.83 -27.49
CA PRO A 716 8.35 -3.29 -27.48
C PRO A 716 7.34 -3.72 -26.40
N LYS A 717 6.63 -4.82 -26.63
CA LYS A 717 5.68 -5.38 -25.65
C LYS A 717 6.41 -5.79 -24.37
N THR A 718 5.89 -5.36 -23.23
CA THR A 718 6.38 -5.72 -21.89
C THR A 718 5.38 -6.61 -21.19
N VAL A 719 5.85 -7.54 -20.34
CA VAL A 719 4.96 -8.39 -19.54
C VAL A 719 4.34 -7.55 -18.42
N TRP A 720 3.01 -7.39 -18.43
CA TRP A 720 2.25 -6.63 -17.42
C TRP A 720 1.67 -7.53 -16.33
N LEU A 721 1.32 -8.78 -16.65
CA LEU A 721 0.79 -9.76 -15.72
C LEU A 721 1.44 -11.12 -15.95
N LEU A 722 2.10 -11.64 -14.91
CA LEU A 722 2.76 -12.95 -14.94
C LEU A 722 1.74 -14.08 -14.73
N ALA A 723 1.88 -15.20 -15.45
CA ALA A 723 0.99 -16.36 -15.34
C ALA A 723 0.81 -16.88 -13.90
N MET A 724 1.87 -16.84 -13.08
CA MET A 724 1.83 -17.29 -11.68
C MET A 724 0.83 -16.49 -10.82
N LYS A 725 0.65 -15.20 -11.12
CA LYS A 725 -0.25 -14.31 -10.37
C LYS A 725 -1.68 -14.32 -10.88
N ALA A 726 -1.95 -14.98 -12.01
CA ALA A 726 -3.22 -14.94 -12.70
C ALA A 726 -3.72 -16.33 -13.13
N LYS A 727 -3.49 -17.34 -12.26
CA LYS A 727 -3.98 -18.72 -12.43
C LYS A 727 -3.69 -19.29 -13.84
N GLY A 728 -2.52 -18.95 -14.38
CA GLY A 728 -2.04 -19.39 -15.70
C GLY A 728 -2.22 -18.40 -16.84
N LEU A 729 -2.91 -17.25 -16.68
CA LEU A 729 -3.00 -16.22 -17.73
C LEU A 729 -1.79 -15.26 -17.69
N GLU A 730 -1.01 -15.20 -18.76
CA GLU A 730 0.05 -14.19 -18.91
C GLU A 730 -0.39 -13.10 -19.89
N ILE A 731 -0.21 -11.83 -19.50
CA ILE A 731 -0.55 -10.67 -20.32
C ILE A 731 0.71 -9.86 -20.54
N SER A 732 1.09 -9.71 -21.80
CA SER A 732 2.08 -8.71 -22.22
C SER A 732 1.43 -7.69 -23.15
N GLY A 733 1.95 -6.48 -23.17
CA GLY A 733 1.39 -5.46 -24.04
C GLY A 733 2.26 -4.23 -24.23
N THR A 734 1.81 -3.39 -25.14
CA THR A 734 2.37 -2.08 -25.46
C THR A 734 1.25 -1.12 -25.86
N PHE A 735 1.58 0.15 -25.99
CA PHE A 735 0.66 1.17 -26.46
C PHE A 735 1.17 1.76 -27.76
N ALA A 736 0.25 1.95 -28.71
CA ALA A 736 0.55 2.51 -30.02
C ALA A 736 -0.50 3.56 -30.38
N ARG A 737 -0.11 4.58 -31.14
CA ARG A 737 -1.05 5.53 -31.74
C ARG A 737 -1.06 5.31 -33.25
N ARG A 738 -2.18 4.82 -33.81
CA ARG A 738 -2.31 4.54 -35.24
C ARG A 738 -3.50 5.32 -35.80
N GLY A 739 -3.27 6.16 -36.80
CA GLY A 739 -4.32 6.97 -37.45
C GLY A 739 -5.09 7.88 -36.48
N GLY A 740 -4.39 8.50 -35.52
CA GLY A 740 -4.99 9.39 -34.52
C GLY A 740 -5.69 8.68 -33.35
N ILE A 741 -5.85 7.35 -33.40
CA ILE A 741 -6.50 6.55 -32.36
C ILE A 741 -5.42 5.90 -31.48
N ILE A 742 -5.60 5.99 -30.15
CA ILE A 742 -4.75 5.32 -29.18
C ILE A 742 -5.19 3.86 -29.10
N GLN A 743 -4.26 2.92 -29.22
CA GLN A 743 -4.49 1.49 -29.15
C GLN A 743 -3.62 0.85 -28.06
N MET A 744 -4.21 -0.09 -27.32
CA MET A 744 -3.51 -0.98 -26.40
C MET A 744 -3.35 -2.33 -27.10
N ASP A 745 -2.12 -2.66 -27.47
CA ASP A 745 -1.79 -3.94 -28.12
C ASP A 745 -1.43 -4.95 -27.03
N LEU A 746 -2.22 -6.01 -26.92
CA LEU A 746 -2.15 -7.07 -25.91
C LEU A 746 -1.74 -8.40 -26.56
N SER A 747 -0.96 -9.19 -25.84
CA SER A 747 -0.72 -10.61 -26.09
C SER A 747 -1.17 -11.39 -24.86
N LEU A 748 -2.21 -12.20 -25.03
CA LEU A 748 -2.76 -13.05 -23.98
C LEU A 748 -2.25 -14.48 -24.20
N THR A 749 -1.50 -15.01 -23.24
CA THR A 749 -0.96 -16.38 -23.30
C THR A 749 -1.58 -17.21 -22.20
N ASN A 750 -2.23 -18.31 -22.55
CA ASN A 750 -2.77 -19.26 -21.59
C ASN A 750 -1.72 -20.32 -21.25
N LYS A 751 -1.17 -20.29 -20.04
CA LYS A 751 -0.27 -21.31 -19.46
C LYS A 751 -1.00 -22.26 -18.49
N ALA A 752 -2.32 -22.16 -18.37
CA ALA A 752 -3.13 -23.09 -17.58
C ALA A 752 -3.47 -24.36 -18.39
N MET A 753 -3.86 -25.43 -17.67
CA MET A 753 -4.36 -26.67 -18.28
C MET A 753 -5.84 -26.59 -18.72
N SER A 754 -6.53 -25.49 -18.42
CA SER A 754 -7.94 -25.25 -18.79
C SER A 754 -8.06 -24.24 -19.93
N VAL A 755 -9.14 -24.35 -20.73
CA VAL A 755 -9.45 -23.39 -21.80
C VAL A 755 -10.02 -22.11 -21.20
N MET A 756 -9.50 -20.95 -21.63
CA MET A 756 -9.98 -19.64 -21.19
C MET A 756 -10.95 -19.02 -22.21
N THR A 757 -12.09 -18.54 -21.73
CA THR A 757 -13.18 -17.92 -22.51
C THR A 757 -13.72 -16.69 -21.79
N ASP A 758 -14.66 -15.95 -22.40
CA ASP A 758 -15.37 -14.81 -21.80
C ASP A 758 -14.47 -13.65 -21.35
N PHE A 759 -13.52 -13.26 -22.21
CA PHE A 759 -12.61 -12.15 -21.94
C PHE A 759 -13.33 -10.80 -21.94
N ALA A 760 -13.20 -10.04 -20.86
CA ALA A 760 -13.64 -8.64 -20.75
C ALA A 760 -12.54 -7.79 -20.09
N ILE A 761 -12.49 -6.50 -20.43
CA ILE A 761 -11.49 -5.56 -19.92
C ILE A 761 -12.16 -4.27 -19.44
N GLN A 762 -11.71 -3.76 -18.30
CA GLN A 762 -12.17 -2.50 -17.73
C GLN A 762 -10.99 -1.74 -17.14
N PHE A 763 -10.98 -0.41 -17.30
CA PHE A 763 -9.95 0.45 -16.72
C PHE A 763 -10.52 1.18 -15.52
N ASN A 764 -9.70 1.37 -14.49
CA ASN A 764 -10.05 2.24 -13.38
C ASN A 764 -9.94 3.71 -13.78
N ARG A 765 -10.45 4.61 -12.94
CA ARG A 765 -10.30 6.06 -13.10
C ARG A 765 -8.82 6.42 -13.19
N ASN A 766 -8.45 7.26 -14.15
CA ASN A 766 -7.05 7.61 -14.40
C ASN A 766 -6.89 9.09 -14.78
N SER A 767 -5.66 9.59 -14.78
CA SER A 767 -5.37 11.04 -14.83
C SER A 767 -5.84 11.73 -16.12
N PHE A 768 -6.02 10.97 -17.21
CA PHE A 768 -6.35 11.50 -18.53
C PHE A 768 -7.63 10.89 -19.14
N GLY A 769 -8.44 10.21 -18.32
CA GLY A 769 -9.73 9.67 -18.73
C GLY A 769 -9.64 8.58 -19.80
N LEU A 770 -8.53 7.82 -19.86
CA LEU A 770 -8.39 6.70 -20.77
C LEU A 770 -9.41 5.60 -20.47
N ALA A 771 -10.17 5.18 -21.46
CA ALA A 771 -11.15 4.11 -21.35
C ALA A 771 -11.18 3.26 -22.64
N PRO A 772 -11.45 1.94 -22.55
CA PRO A 772 -11.68 1.12 -23.74
C PRO A 772 -12.82 1.71 -24.59
N ALA A 773 -12.56 1.92 -25.88
CA ALA A 773 -13.56 2.43 -26.82
C ALA A 773 -14.54 1.34 -27.29
N GLY A 774 -14.29 0.08 -26.95
CA GLY A 774 -15.13 -1.07 -27.27
C GLY A 774 -14.73 -2.31 -26.46
N PRO A 775 -15.47 -3.42 -26.59
CA PRO A 775 -15.16 -4.67 -25.88
C PRO A 775 -13.88 -5.32 -26.41
N LEU A 776 -13.20 -6.08 -25.56
CA LEU A 776 -12.02 -6.87 -25.94
C LEU A 776 -12.43 -8.03 -26.85
N GLN A 777 -12.01 -8.01 -28.12
CA GLN A 777 -12.41 -8.99 -29.12
C GLN A 777 -11.49 -10.22 -29.11
N VAL A 778 -11.70 -11.14 -28.16
CA VAL A 778 -11.09 -12.48 -28.19
C VAL A 778 -12.07 -13.44 -28.87
N LEU A 779 -11.94 -13.59 -30.19
CA LEU A 779 -12.92 -14.33 -31.02
C LEU A 779 -12.83 -15.86 -30.88
N THR A 780 -11.72 -16.38 -30.36
CA THR A 780 -11.48 -17.82 -30.20
C THR A 780 -11.17 -18.17 -28.75
N PRO A 781 -11.75 -19.26 -28.20
CA PRO A 781 -11.34 -19.81 -26.91
C PRO A 781 -9.83 -20.05 -26.88
N LEU A 782 -9.17 -19.58 -25.82
CA LEU A 782 -7.72 -19.67 -25.68
C LEU A 782 -7.34 -21.01 -25.05
N SER A 783 -6.83 -21.93 -25.87
CA SER A 783 -6.43 -23.28 -25.44
C SER A 783 -5.14 -23.26 -24.59
N PRO A 784 -4.84 -24.31 -23.81
CA PRO A 784 -3.58 -24.43 -23.09
C PRO A 784 -2.36 -24.22 -24.00
N ASN A 785 -1.39 -23.44 -23.54
CA ASN A 785 -0.18 -22.99 -24.23
C ASN A 785 -0.39 -22.17 -25.52
N GLN A 786 -1.60 -21.64 -25.75
CA GLN A 786 -1.88 -20.79 -26.89
C GLN A 786 -1.71 -19.30 -26.53
N THR A 787 -1.15 -18.53 -27.46
CA THR A 787 -1.06 -17.06 -27.38
C THR A 787 -1.95 -16.43 -28.45
N ILE A 788 -2.68 -15.37 -28.09
CA ILE A 788 -3.43 -14.53 -29.02
C ILE A 788 -3.05 -13.06 -28.88
N ASP A 789 -2.88 -12.39 -30.01
CA ASP A 789 -2.65 -10.95 -30.07
C ASP A 789 -3.95 -10.20 -30.35
N VAL A 790 -4.24 -9.18 -29.55
CA VAL A 790 -5.45 -8.35 -29.66
C VAL A 790 -5.09 -6.88 -29.54
N SER A 791 -5.67 -6.04 -30.40
CA SER A 791 -5.53 -4.59 -30.34
C SER A 791 -6.83 -3.96 -29.86
N LEU A 792 -6.79 -3.25 -28.73
CA LEU A 792 -7.93 -2.59 -28.12
C LEU A 792 -7.87 -1.07 -28.37
N PRO A 793 -8.82 -0.47 -29.09
CA PRO A 793 -8.88 0.98 -29.24
C PRO A 793 -9.29 1.66 -27.93
N LEU A 794 -8.66 2.79 -27.63
CA LEU A 794 -8.88 3.59 -26.42
C LEU A 794 -9.44 4.97 -26.76
N SER A 795 -10.25 5.50 -25.84
CA SER A 795 -10.80 6.86 -25.83
C SER A 795 -10.32 7.63 -24.61
N THR A 796 -10.38 8.96 -24.62
CA THR A 796 -9.99 9.82 -23.49
C THR A 796 -11.22 10.47 -22.81
N SER A 797 -12.41 9.88 -22.95
CA SER A 797 -13.68 10.39 -22.41
C SER A 797 -14.14 9.71 -21.12
N GLY A 798 -13.29 8.88 -20.52
CA GLY A 798 -13.57 8.16 -19.28
C GLY A 798 -13.48 9.02 -18.02
N PRO A 799 -13.89 8.48 -16.86
CA PRO A 799 -13.82 9.17 -15.59
C PRO A 799 -12.39 9.48 -15.17
N VAL A 800 -12.14 10.74 -14.79
CA VAL A 800 -10.80 11.25 -14.48
C VAL A 800 -10.52 11.18 -12.98
N MET A 801 -9.35 10.67 -12.61
CA MET A 801 -8.82 10.72 -11.25
C MET A 801 -7.30 10.85 -11.32
N LYS A 802 -6.73 11.86 -10.65
CA LYS A 802 -5.28 12.05 -10.61
C LYS A 802 -4.61 10.82 -10.00
N MET A 803 -3.70 10.20 -10.76
CA MET A 803 -2.83 9.10 -10.33
C MET A 803 -1.41 9.62 -10.10
N GLU A 804 -0.65 8.96 -9.23
CA GLU A 804 0.79 9.19 -9.09
C GLU A 804 1.52 7.85 -9.28
N PRO A 805 2.36 7.69 -10.33
CA PRO A 805 2.63 8.66 -11.41
C PRO A 805 1.43 8.88 -12.35
N LEU A 806 1.36 10.05 -12.99
CA LEU A 806 0.20 10.48 -13.80
C LEU A 806 -0.15 9.52 -14.95
N ASN A 807 0.87 8.84 -15.49
CA ASN A 807 0.76 7.88 -16.58
C ASN A 807 0.48 6.43 -16.13
N ASN A 808 0.18 6.21 -14.86
CA ASN A 808 -0.22 4.91 -14.35
C ASN A 808 -1.66 4.58 -14.76
N LEU A 809 -1.87 3.37 -15.28
CA LEU A 809 -3.17 2.84 -15.68
C LEU A 809 -3.41 1.51 -14.96
N GLN A 810 -4.50 1.46 -14.18
CA GLN A 810 -4.97 0.23 -13.53
C GLN A 810 -6.03 -0.45 -14.40
N VAL A 811 -5.85 -1.74 -14.64
CA VAL A 811 -6.61 -2.53 -15.60
C VAL A 811 -7.11 -3.81 -14.93
N ALA A 812 -8.40 -4.10 -15.13
CA ALA A 812 -9.04 -5.35 -14.75
C ALA A 812 -9.36 -6.15 -16.02
N VAL A 813 -8.94 -7.42 -16.06
CA VAL A 813 -9.27 -8.37 -17.12
C VAL A 813 -10.02 -9.54 -16.50
N LYS A 814 -11.24 -9.79 -16.96
CA LYS A 814 -12.08 -10.93 -16.58
C LYS A 814 -11.99 -12.01 -17.63
N ASN A 815 -12.00 -13.27 -17.20
CA ASN A 815 -12.29 -14.43 -18.04
C ASN A 815 -13.26 -15.38 -17.31
N ASN A 816 -13.51 -16.57 -17.88
CA ASN A 816 -14.33 -17.63 -17.29
C ASN A 816 -13.78 -18.24 -15.98
N ILE A 817 -12.53 -17.94 -15.60
CA ILE A 817 -11.90 -18.44 -14.37
C ILE A 817 -12.03 -17.42 -13.24
N ASP A 818 -11.59 -16.18 -13.45
CA ASP A 818 -11.55 -15.14 -12.43
C ASP A 818 -11.41 -13.72 -13.05
N VAL A 819 -11.39 -12.70 -12.18
CA VAL A 819 -11.01 -11.33 -12.54
C VAL A 819 -9.59 -11.05 -12.06
N PHE A 820 -8.72 -10.63 -12.97
CA PHE A 820 -7.32 -10.31 -12.70
C PHE A 820 -7.05 -8.82 -12.83
N TYR A 821 -6.22 -8.29 -11.93
CA TYR A 821 -5.87 -6.88 -11.88
C TYR A 821 -4.38 -6.69 -12.13
N PHE A 822 -4.03 -5.69 -12.94
CA PHE A 822 -2.65 -5.28 -13.13
C PHE A 822 -2.55 -3.76 -13.34
N SER A 823 -1.36 -3.21 -13.11
CA SER A 823 -1.02 -1.83 -13.41
C SER A 823 0.02 -1.78 -14.52
N CYS A 824 -0.09 -0.78 -15.39
CA CYS A 824 0.87 -0.53 -16.47
C CYS A 824 1.05 0.98 -16.67
N GLN A 825 2.22 1.38 -17.18
CA GLN A 825 2.52 2.78 -17.48
C GLN A 825 2.45 2.98 -18.99
N TYR A 826 1.74 4.03 -19.43
CA TYR A 826 1.72 4.40 -20.84
C TYR A 826 2.62 5.62 -21.11
N PRO A 827 3.27 5.69 -22.29
CA PRO A 827 4.02 6.89 -22.69
C PRO A 827 3.12 8.12 -22.82
N LEU A 828 3.52 9.26 -22.23
CA LEU A 828 2.75 10.50 -22.30
C LEU A 828 2.64 11.05 -23.74
N SER A 829 3.60 10.71 -24.60
CA SER A 829 3.60 11.06 -26.03
C SER A 829 2.37 10.56 -26.78
N LEU A 830 1.67 9.55 -26.28
CA LEU A 830 0.42 9.05 -26.87
C LEU A 830 -0.72 10.05 -26.76
N LEU A 831 -0.66 10.99 -25.80
CA LEU A 831 -1.67 12.01 -25.58
C LEU A 831 -1.46 13.27 -26.42
N PHE A 832 -0.39 13.33 -27.22
CA PHE A 832 -0.07 14.51 -28.01
C PHE A 832 -0.93 14.55 -29.27
N VAL A 833 -1.65 15.67 -29.48
CA VAL A 833 -2.56 15.84 -30.63
C VAL A 833 -1.89 16.56 -31.79
N GLU A 834 -2.39 16.31 -33.00
CA GLU A 834 -1.85 16.87 -34.25
C GLU A 834 -2.04 18.41 -34.34
N ASP A 835 -3.05 18.95 -33.66
CA ASP A 835 -3.30 20.39 -33.53
C ASP A 835 -2.45 21.04 -32.42
N GLY A 836 -1.21 20.59 -32.26
CA GLY A 836 -0.27 21.06 -31.23
C GLY A 836 0.68 22.17 -31.68
N LYS A 837 0.54 22.67 -32.91
CA LYS A 837 1.40 23.71 -33.47
C LYS A 837 0.86 25.11 -33.13
N MET A 838 1.57 25.82 -32.26
CA MET A 838 1.21 27.18 -31.86
C MET A 838 1.76 28.24 -32.82
N ASP A 839 1.06 29.37 -32.99
CA ASP A 839 1.61 30.52 -33.71
C ASP A 839 2.76 31.17 -32.90
N ARG A 840 3.78 31.70 -33.60
CA ARG A 840 4.97 32.28 -32.98
C ARG A 840 4.67 33.50 -32.10
N GLN A 841 3.68 34.33 -32.45
CA GLN A 841 3.30 35.49 -31.65
C GLN A 841 2.60 35.07 -30.36
N VAL A 842 1.73 34.07 -30.46
CA VAL A 842 1.01 33.48 -29.31
C VAL A 842 1.99 32.76 -28.38
N PHE A 843 2.96 32.02 -28.93
CA PHE A 843 4.01 31.36 -28.14
C PHE A 843 4.79 32.37 -27.30
N LEU A 844 5.22 33.49 -27.88
CA LEU A 844 6.00 34.51 -27.17
C LEU A 844 5.19 35.24 -26.09
N ALA A 845 3.90 35.50 -26.32
CA ALA A 845 3.02 36.09 -25.32
C ALA A 845 2.82 35.14 -24.14
N THR A 846 2.41 33.90 -24.44
CA THR A 846 2.19 32.85 -23.44
C THR A 846 3.47 32.51 -22.67
N TRP A 847 4.63 32.49 -23.33
CA TRP A 847 5.91 32.28 -22.67
C TRP A 847 6.26 33.42 -21.70
N LYS A 848 5.88 34.67 -21.95
CA LYS A 848 6.20 35.77 -21.02
C LYS A 848 5.36 35.78 -19.75
N ASP A 849 4.14 35.24 -19.81
CA ASP A 849 3.17 35.34 -18.71
C ASP A 849 3.36 34.29 -17.60
N ILE A 850 4.29 33.34 -17.73
CA ILE A 850 4.35 32.20 -16.82
C ILE A 850 5.47 32.41 -15.76
N PRO A 851 5.22 32.23 -14.45
CA PRO A 851 6.22 32.48 -13.39
C PRO A 851 7.49 31.62 -13.52
N ASN A 852 8.63 32.15 -13.04
CA ASN A 852 9.92 31.45 -13.07
C ASN A 852 10.03 30.28 -12.07
N ASP A 853 9.14 30.22 -11.08
CA ASP A 853 9.17 29.19 -10.03
C ASP A 853 8.75 27.78 -10.52
N ASN A 854 8.25 27.67 -11.76
CA ASN A 854 7.76 26.43 -12.37
C ASN A 854 8.69 25.85 -13.45
N GLU A 855 9.97 26.23 -13.45
CA GLU A 855 10.98 25.75 -14.41
C GLU A 855 11.71 24.50 -13.89
N ALA A 856 11.72 23.42 -14.66
CA ALA A 856 12.47 22.20 -14.40
C ALA A 856 13.50 21.97 -15.52
N GLN A 857 14.72 21.54 -15.16
CA GLN A 857 15.80 21.32 -16.14
C GLN A 857 16.30 19.88 -16.07
N PHE A 858 16.37 19.22 -17.23
CA PHE A 858 16.80 17.84 -17.38
C PHE A 858 17.92 17.72 -18.41
N GLN A 859 18.89 16.85 -18.15
CA GLN A 859 19.96 16.52 -19.10
C GLN A 859 19.74 15.13 -19.67
N ILE A 860 19.66 15.04 -20.99
CA ILE A 860 19.57 13.78 -21.73
C ILE A 860 20.96 13.47 -22.29
N LYS A 861 21.56 12.39 -21.80
CA LYS A 861 22.92 11.94 -22.18
C LYS A 861 22.85 10.95 -23.36
N ASP A 862 23.96 10.78 -24.06
CA ASP A 862 24.16 9.77 -25.11
C ASP A 862 23.27 9.88 -26.37
N ILE A 863 23.00 11.10 -26.83
CA ILE A 863 22.28 11.35 -28.10
C ILE A 863 23.23 11.99 -29.12
N HIS A 864 23.41 11.31 -30.27
CA HIS A 864 24.21 11.79 -31.40
C HIS A 864 23.32 12.25 -32.58
N LEU A 865 22.34 13.11 -32.31
CA LEU A 865 21.48 13.67 -33.35
C LEU A 865 21.92 15.11 -33.68
N ASN A 866 21.60 15.58 -34.88
CA ASN A 866 21.72 17.01 -35.23
C ASN A 866 20.39 17.72 -34.94
N SER A 867 20.39 19.03 -34.73
CA SER A 867 19.20 19.80 -34.34
C SER A 867 18.03 19.66 -35.31
N ASP A 868 18.30 19.56 -36.62
CA ASP A 868 17.27 19.37 -37.65
C ASP A 868 16.71 17.94 -37.65
N VAL A 869 17.54 16.93 -37.37
CA VAL A 869 17.11 15.53 -37.25
C VAL A 869 16.29 15.32 -35.98
N ALA A 870 16.70 15.96 -34.88
CA ALA A 870 15.94 15.96 -33.63
C ALA A 870 14.56 16.61 -33.81
N SER A 871 14.49 17.76 -34.48
CA SER A 871 13.22 18.43 -34.79
C SER A 871 12.29 17.55 -35.63
N ASN A 872 12.79 16.91 -36.69
CA ASN A 872 12.00 15.99 -37.53
C ASN A 872 11.51 14.76 -36.75
N LYS A 873 12.35 14.19 -35.88
CA LYS A 873 11.99 13.02 -35.06
C LYS A 873 10.93 13.35 -34.01
N LEU A 874 11.01 14.54 -33.41
CA LEU A 874 10.04 15.04 -32.44
C LEU A 874 8.71 15.40 -33.11
N GLN A 875 8.74 15.94 -34.32
CA GLN A 875 7.54 16.19 -35.12
C GLN A 875 6.78 14.90 -35.41
N GLY A 876 7.48 13.77 -35.62
CA GLY A 876 6.87 12.43 -35.75
C GLY A 876 6.11 11.95 -34.51
N SER A 877 6.34 12.56 -33.35
CA SER A 877 5.64 12.30 -32.09
C SER A 877 4.70 13.44 -31.68
N ASN A 878 4.27 14.29 -32.63
CA ASN A 878 3.40 15.46 -32.38
C ASN A 878 4.00 16.54 -31.46
N ILE A 879 5.33 16.70 -31.47
CA ILE A 879 6.04 17.78 -30.79
C ILE A 879 6.52 18.78 -31.85
N PHE A 880 6.03 20.01 -31.81
CA PHE A 880 6.25 20.98 -32.89
C PHE A 880 7.30 22.00 -32.51
N THR A 881 8.33 22.18 -33.35
CA THR A 881 9.32 23.25 -33.18
C THR A 881 8.78 24.56 -33.76
N ILE A 882 8.65 25.60 -32.93
CA ILE A 882 8.13 26.92 -33.30
C ILE A 882 9.25 27.87 -33.75
N ALA A 883 10.40 27.81 -33.08
CA ALA A 883 11.56 28.63 -33.41
C ALA A 883 12.86 27.89 -33.09
N LYS A 884 13.88 28.15 -33.91
CA LYS A 884 15.26 27.73 -33.70
C LYS A 884 16.12 28.98 -33.55
N ARG A 885 16.99 29.01 -32.53
CA ARG A 885 17.94 30.10 -32.30
C ARG A 885 19.30 29.51 -31.96
N THR A 886 20.34 29.95 -32.65
CA THR A 886 21.72 29.54 -32.33
C THR A 886 22.37 30.64 -31.49
N VAL A 887 22.82 30.31 -30.28
CA VAL A 887 23.48 31.22 -29.34
C VAL A 887 24.76 30.55 -28.85
N GLU A 888 25.92 31.21 -28.98
CA GLU A 888 27.22 30.73 -28.45
C GLU A 888 27.61 29.30 -28.85
N GLY A 889 27.26 28.87 -30.07
CA GLY A 889 27.57 27.51 -30.56
C GLY A 889 26.62 26.42 -30.06
N GLN A 890 25.53 26.80 -29.38
CA GLN A 890 24.41 25.92 -29.00
C GLN A 890 23.17 26.24 -29.83
N ASP A 891 22.49 25.21 -30.32
CA ASP A 891 21.20 25.31 -30.98
C ASP A 891 20.08 25.19 -29.94
N MET A 892 19.27 26.24 -29.80
CA MET A 892 18.08 26.27 -28.95
C MET A 892 16.82 26.05 -29.80
N LEU A 893 16.02 25.05 -29.42
CA LEU A 893 14.75 24.71 -30.07
C LEU A 893 13.59 25.01 -29.10
N TYR A 894 12.68 25.87 -29.52
CA TYR A 894 11.45 26.19 -28.79
C TYR A 894 10.32 25.33 -29.30
N GLN A 895 9.67 24.59 -28.41
CA GLN A 895 8.71 23.55 -28.76
C GLN A 895 7.33 23.81 -28.13
N SER A 896 6.28 23.46 -28.87
CA SER A 896 4.91 23.44 -28.40
C SER A 896 4.29 22.06 -28.55
N VAL A 897 3.55 21.65 -27.54
CA VAL A 897 2.78 20.40 -27.49
C VAL A 897 1.38 20.73 -26.96
N LYS A 898 0.38 20.02 -27.46
CA LYS A 898 -0.99 20.06 -26.95
C LYS A 898 -1.43 18.66 -26.55
N LEU A 899 -1.99 18.54 -25.36
CA LEU A 899 -2.55 17.29 -24.83
C LEU A 899 -4.00 17.10 -25.28
N THR A 900 -4.50 15.86 -25.21
CA THR A 900 -5.90 15.51 -25.52
C THR A 900 -6.94 16.25 -24.67
N ASN A 901 -6.57 16.71 -23.47
CA ASN A 901 -7.42 17.52 -22.59
C ASN A 901 -7.38 19.03 -22.89
N GLY A 902 -6.67 19.46 -23.95
CA GLY A 902 -6.58 20.85 -24.39
C GLY A 902 -5.50 21.68 -23.68
N ILE A 903 -4.73 21.07 -22.78
CA ILE A 903 -3.61 21.73 -22.09
C ILE A 903 -2.42 21.89 -23.05
N TRP A 904 -1.78 23.07 -23.00
CA TRP A 904 -0.57 23.35 -23.76
C TRP A 904 0.67 23.19 -22.90
N VAL A 905 1.69 22.53 -23.47
CA VAL A 905 3.02 22.37 -22.86
C VAL A 905 4.03 23.06 -23.76
N LEU A 906 4.87 23.90 -23.16
CA LEU A 906 5.96 24.58 -23.82
C LEU A 906 7.29 24.04 -23.30
N ALA A 907 8.27 23.91 -24.17
CA ALA A 907 9.59 23.39 -23.79
C ALA A 907 10.71 24.09 -24.57
N GLU A 908 11.89 24.18 -23.95
CA GLU A 908 13.12 24.67 -24.57
C GLU A 908 14.17 23.55 -24.56
N MET A 909 14.64 23.13 -25.73
CA MET A 909 15.69 22.13 -25.86
C MET A 909 16.99 22.78 -26.35
N ARG A 910 18.07 22.64 -25.58
CA ARG A 910 19.42 23.13 -25.92
C ARG A 910 20.29 21.98 -26.39
N ILE A 911 20.91 22.16 -27.55
CA ILE A 911 21.77 21.18 -28.21
C ILE A 911 23.15 21.80 -28.37
N GLN A 912 24.18 21.18 -27.79
CA GLN A 912 25.55 21.65 -27.93
C GLN A 912 26.22 20.99 -29.15
N THR A 913 26.73 21.80 -30.08
CA THR A 913 27.35 21.30 -31.31
C THR A 913 28.61 20.50 -30.99
N GLY A 914 28.61 19.18 -31.25
CA GLY A 914 29.77 18.30 -31.05
C GLY A 914 29.82 17.53 -29.71
N ASN A 915 28.81 17.64 -28.85
CA ASN A 915 28.72 16.92 -27.56
C ASN A 915 27.50 15.97 -27.55
N PRO A 916 27.60 14.70 -27.12
CA PRO A 916 26.46 13.77 -27.04
C PRO A 916 25.37 14.12 -26.01
N ASN A 917 25.50 15.24 -25.31
CA ASN A 917 24.60 15.64 -24.22
C ASN A 917 23.65 16.75 -24.66
N TYR A 918 22.35 16.47 -24.57
CA TYR A 918 21.26 17.41 -24.79
C TYR A 918 20.80 17.95 -23.44
N THR A 919 20.61 19.26 -23.32
CA THR A 919 20.02 19.85 -22.12
C THR A 919 18.61 20.29 -22.46
N CYS A 920 17.60 19.60 -21.95
CA CYS A 920 16.20 19.98 -22.10
C CYS A 920 15.77 20.76 -20.87
N THR A 921 15.51 22.04 -21.04
CA THR A 921 14.87 22.88 -20.03
C THR A 921 13.37 22.85 -20.30
N GLU A 922 12.58 22.21 -19.44
CA GLU A 922 11.12 22.32 -19.47
C GLU A 922 10.71 23.53 -18.63
N PRO A 923 10.18 24.58 -19.27
CA PRO A 923 9.29 25.45 -18.54
C PRO A 923 7.94 25.50 -19.26
N ARG A 924 6.91 25.19 -18.46
CA ARG A 924 5.59 25.83 -18.46
C ARG A 924 4.46 25.05 -19.14
N ILE A 925 3.62 24.45 -18.29
CA ILE A 925 2.27 24.04 -18.61
C ILE A 925 1.35 25.27 -18.52
N VAL A 926 0.71 25.61 -19.62
CA VAL A 926 -0.33 26.64 -19.68
C VAL A 926 -1.60 26.00 -19.10
N TYR A 927 -2.03 26.47 -17.93
CA TYR A 927 -3.00 25.90 -16.97
C TYR A 927 -2.36 25.13 -15.80
N ALA A 928 -1.88 25.92 -14.84
CA ALA A 928 -1.66 25.50 -13.47
C ALA A 928 -2.97 24.99 -12.86
N ASN A 929 -3.05 23.66 -12.64
CA ASN A 929 -3.79 23.01 -11.55
C ASN A 929 -3.71 21.47 -11.56
N LEU A 930 -2.94 20.83 -12.45
CA LEU A 930 -2.86 19.35 -12.49
C LEU A 930 -1.45 18.74 -12.50
N LEU A 931 -0.39 19.56 -12.48
CA LEU A 931 0.97 19.12 -12.77
C LEU A 931 2.01 19.77 -11.83
N HIS A 932 1.87 19.54 -10.53
CA HIS A 932 3.03 19.57 -9.62
C HIS A 932 3.39 18.12 -9.28
N SER A 933 4.14 17.47 -10.19
CA SER A 933 5.14 16.42 -9.94
C SER A 933 5.60 15.79 -11.28
N GLN A 934 6.71 16.28 -11.81
CA GLN A 934 7.68 15.48 -12.58
C GLN A 934 9.07 15.81 -12.05
#